data_AF-A0A089HLG2-F1
#
_entry.id   AF-A0A089HLG2-F1
#
_cell.length_a   1.000
_cell.length_b   1.000
_cell.length_c   1.000
_cell.angle_alpha   90.00
_cell.angle_beta   90.00
_cell.angle_gamma   90.00
#
_symmetry.space_group_name_H-M   'P 1'
#
loop_
_entity.id
_entity.type
_entity.pdbx_description
1 polymer ?
#
loop_
_entity_poly.entity_id
_entity_poly.type
_entity_poly.pdbx_seq_one_letter_code
_entity_poly.pdbx_strand_id
1 'polypeptide(L)'
;MIKQLRSWWKDTEIPDLIGRKKVDFSVFRDGTHIPVEFHSDFLDANQGQLPNLGESRKVKLIYKDHSFEATLVKIDQVSAGREALQLRYNGNQTLKDFLAQTFSRSYSYIMQERTNQQAGDAKKPQVVVPEDQAEYIDFFATEVPYEYRLEFLTYQAKPNVWWVNQGSTIQAEKEEGILWAPLVNSQGRKLYHWETMKEVKQGDIILHYSNKAIRYISQVTDAAIDAPKPGSMANTNWQEEGRLVRTKYEELVPPIMLQQFNQQIMRLNIIQGPLHSGGGVNQGYLFRFSRQGLQVLQALTPDVNWPDFTILDQDESTSSSESSYEVIPILPPPDSSISTFLHQIQSYIIQKGFFFPEHLIENFYLSLKTKPFVILAGISGTGKTRLVKLFAEALGATGDNGQFTLIPVRPDWSDPSDLLGYKDLSGRFKPGPLTEVLVEARKPENQHRPYFICLDEMNLARVEHYFSDLLSVLETQDWQEGKIRTQGLLSPTMLDTLEDQAKYGNLSIPENVFLIGTVNMDETTHPFSKKVLDRANTLEFNYINLQQYPEFNEPENLSESNDLSELNHLFLRSDYLQLIDAYDANKKLIIRTTERLVKINALLEDIHAHVGFRVRDAICFYMIYNERYKLMSEEEAFDWQLLQKILPRIQGSHSSVRRVLLNLIKGALGNGSGVTVNIQELMEDASPLYSRWNAGQTPPMAKHPQSARKLAFMLRRLEEDGFTSYWLS
;
A
#
# COMPACT_ATOMS: atom_id res chain seq x y z
N MET A 1 24.86 10.04 14.94
CA MET A 1 24.13 9.08 15.82
C MET A 1 23.13 9.90 16.63
N ILE A 2 21.83 9.83 16.33
CA ILE A 2 20.85 10.75 16.95
C ILE A 2 20.39 10.22 18.31
N LYS A 3 20.44 11.08 19.32
CA LYS A 3 19.89 10.81 20.66
C LYS A 3 18.53 11.50 20.76
N GLN A 4 17.43 10.76 20.70
CA GLN A 4 16.06 11.33 20.78
C GLN A 4 15.30 10.75 21.98
N LEU A 5 14.72 11.63 22.81
CA LEU A 5 13.92 11.24 23.96
C LEU A 5 12.82 12.27 24.27
N ARG A 6 11.56 11.86 24.08
CA ARG A 6 10.37 12.71 24.24
C ARG A 6 10.45 13.97 23.38
N SER A 7 10.48 15.16 23.98
CA SER A 7 10.58 16.46 23.31
C SER A 7 12.02 16.96 23.17
N TRP A 8 13.03 16.14 23.47
CA TRP A 8 14.44 16.50 23.30
C TRP A 8 15.12 15.59 22.29
N TRP A 9 16.01 16.15 21.46
CA TRP A 9 16.93 15.38 20.64
C TRP A 9 18.28 16.07 20.53
N LYS A 10 19.33 15.32 20.21
CA LYS A 10 20.65 15.85 19.91
C LYS A 10 21.19 15.17 18.67
N ASP A 11 21.61 15.98 17.73
CA ASP A 11 22.46 15.56 16.63
C ASP A 11 23.93 15.69 17.06
N THR A 12 24.66 14.59 16.97
CA THR A 12 26.09 14.53 17.32
C THR A 12 26.99 15.18 16.27
N GLU A 13 26.46 15.45 15.07
CA GLU A 13 27.22 16.03 13.96
C GLU A 13 27.26 17.56 14.03
N ILE A 14 26.37 18.18 14.81
CA ILE A 14 26.34 19.62 15.03
C ILE A 14 27.26 19.98 16.21
N PRO A 15 28.34 20.75 15.98
CA PRO A 15 29.27 21.12 17.05
C PRO A 15 28.60 21.98 18.12
N ASP A 16 29.01 21.79 19.37
CA ASP A 16 28.55 22.53 20.55
C ASP A 16 27.05 22.44 20.87
N LEU A 17 26.28 21.61 20.16
CA LEU A 17 24.88 21.38 20.46
C LEU A 17 24.73 20.57 21.76
N ILE A 18 24.12 21.19 22.78
CA ILE A 18 23.75 20.53 24.04
C ILE A 18 22.53 19.64 23.82
N GLY A 19 21.54 20.18 23.11
CA GLY A 19 20.31 19.49 22.76
C GLY A 19 19.29 20.44 22.16
N ARG A 20 18.33 19.86 21.45
CA ARG A 20 17.24 20.54 20.77
C ARG A 20 15.92 20.15 21.41
N LYS A 21 15.06 21.14 21.64
CA LYS A 21 13.79 21.02 22.37
C LYS A 21 12.61 21.35 21.48
N LYS A 22 11.60 20.49 21.47
CA LYS A 22 10.31 20.71 20.81
C LYS A 22 9.47 21.66 21.63
N VAL A 23 9.00 22.72 20.98
CA VAL A 23 8.15 23.73 21.61
C VAL A 23 6.86 23.05 22.03
N ASP A 24 6.61 23.10 23.34
CA ASP A 24 5.42 22.53 23.98
C ASP A 24 4.82 23.57 24.93
N PHE A 25 3.66 23.28 25.53
CA PHE A 25 3.02 24.23 26.43
C PHE A 25 3.90 24.63 27.64
N SER A 26 4.80 23.75 28.11
CA SER A 26 5.66 24.06 29.25
C SER A 26 6.65 25.18 28.94
N VAL A 27 7.11 25.27 27.68
CA VAL A 27 7.98 26.34 27.18
C VAL A 27 7.36 27.73 27.36
N PHE A 28 6.04 27.87 27.27
CA PHE A 28 5.36 29.15 27.45
C PHE A 28 4.97 29.46 28.90
N ARG A 29 4.98 28.47 29.81
CA ARG A 29 4.51 28.63 31.19
C ARG A 29 5.62 28.58 32.24
N ASP A 30 6.32 27.46 32.32
CA ASP A 30 7.21 27.13 33.46
C ASP A 30 8.65 26.82 33.04
N GLY A 31 8.94 26.78 31.74
CA GLY A 31 10.24 26.37 31.23
C GLY A 31 10.26 24.93 30.75
N THR A 32 11.43 24.28 30.77
CA THR A 32 11.62 22.96 30.17
C THR A 32 12.25 21.97 31.15
N HIS A 33 11.73 20.74 31.14
CA HIS A 33 12.31 19.61 31.83
C HIS A 33 13.37 18.96 30.95
N ILE A 34 14.57 18.74 31.50
CA ILE A 34 15.70 18.14 30.81
C ILE A 34 15.78 16.65 31.20
N PRO A 35 15.63 15.71 30.24
CA PRO A 35 15.73 14.28 30.51
C PRO A 35 17.12 13.88 31.02
N VAL A 36 17.18 12.81 31.82
CA VAL A 36 18.42 12.33 32.47
C VAL A 36 19.53 12.07 31.46
N GLU A 37 19.15 11.59 30.29
CA GLU A 37 20.04 11.30 29.19
C GLU A 37 20.83 12.56 28.78
N PHE A 38 20.22 13.75 28.80
CA PHE A 38 20.88 15.01 28.44
C PHE A 38 21.66 15.64 29.61
N HIS A 39 21.66 15.05 30.82
CA HIS A 39 22.37 15.64 31.96
C HIS A 39 23.88 15.65 31.76
N SER A 40 24.43 14.64 31.07
CA SER A 40 25.86 14.65 30.70
C SER A 40 26.20 15.80 29.75
N ASP A 41 25.33 16.08 28.78
CA ASP A 41 25.55 17.16 27.82
C ASP A 41 25.52 18.54 28.50
N PHE A 42 24.60 18.73 29.46
CA PHE A 42 24.56 19.93 30.30
C PHE A 42 25.70 19.98 31.32
N LEU A 43 26.23 18.83 31.77
CA LEU A 43 27.41 18.77 32.64
C LEU A 43 28.66 19.24 31.88
N ASP A 44 28.84 18.74 30.66
CA ASP A 44 29.96 19.09 29.77
C ASP A 44 29.90 20.57 29.38
N ALA A 45 28.72 21.07 29.02
CA ALA A 45 28.50 22.49 28.72
C ALA A 45 28.80 23.42 29.91
N ASN A 46 28.71 22.91 31.14
CA ASN A 46 29.01 23.66 32.36
C ASN A 46 30.38 23.31 32.96
N GLN A 47 31.30 22.74 32.16
CA GLN A 47 32.66 22.40 32.58
C GLN A 47 32.70 21.49 33.83
N GLY A 48 31.79 20.52 33.90
CA GLY A 48 31.72 19.56 35.00
C GLY A 48 30.90 20.03 36.21
N GLN A 49 30.16 21.14 36.12
CA GLN A 49 29.38 21.69 37.24
C GLN A 49 27.87 21.60 37.01
N LEU A 50 27.15 20.86 37.85
CA LEU A 50 25.68 20.87 37.92
C LEU A 50 25.21 21.23 39.34
N PRO A 51 24.02 21.86 39.48
CA PRO A 51 23.44 22.12 40.80
C PRO A 51 23.18 20.81 41.57
N ASN A 52 23.42 20.83 42.89
CA ASN A 52 23.06 19.72 43.77
C ASN A 52 21.53 19.58 43.91
N LEU A 53 21.06 18.46 44.45
CA LEU A 53 19.64 18.21 44.67
C LEU A 53 19.02 19.31 45.56
N GLY A 54 18.01 20.02 45.03
CA GLY A 54 17.35 21.15 45.70
C GLY A 54 18.05 22.51 45.51
N GLU A 55 19.23 22.56 44.88
CA GLU A 55 19.96 23.78 44.58
C GLU A 55 19.49 24.39 43.25
N SER A 56 19.50 25.72 43.16
CA SER A 56 19.19 26.47 41.95
C SER A 56 20.38 27.33 41.53
N ARG A 57 20.68 27.34 40.23
CA ARG A 57 21.75 28.15 39.63
C ARG A 57 21.17 29.09 38.58
N LYS A 58 21.57 30.36 38.60
CA LYS A 58 21.18 31.32 37.57
C LYS A 58 21.86 30.95 36.25
N VAL A 59 21.10 30.98 35.17
CA VAL A 59 21.53 30.70 33.81
C VAL A 59 21.20 31.88 32.92
N LYS A 60 22.06 32.16 31.96
CA LYS A 60 21.84 33.18 30.93
C LYS A 60 21.56 32.50 29.59
N LEU A 61 20.46 32.89 28.94
CA LEU A 61 20.04 32.41 27.63
C LEU A 61 20.22 33.52 26.60
N ILE A 62 21.00 33.29 25.56
CA ILE A 62 21.39 34.31 24.58
C ILE A 62 20.81 33.96 23.22
N TYR A 63 20.05 34.87 22.62
CA TYR A 63 19.56 34.74 21.25
C TYR A 63 19.85 36.02 20.47
N LYS A 64 20.72 35.95 19.46
CA LYS A 64 21.23 37.11 18.72
C LYS A 64 21.72 38.20 19.70
N ASP A 65 21.15 39.39 19.65
CA ASP A 65 21.51 40.53 20.53
C ASP A 65 20.74 40.55 21.87
N HIS A 66 19.91 39.53 22.15
CA HIS A 66 19.07 39.48 23.35
C HIS A 66 19.63 38.50 24.38
N SER A 67 19.61 38.91 25.64
CA SER A 67 20.01 38.09 26.78
C SER A 67 18.86 37.98 27.77
N PHE A 68 18.51 36.75 28.14
CA PHE A 68 17.41 36.43 29.05
C PHE A 68 17.91 35.66 30.27
N GLU A 69 17.41 36.00 31.46
CA GLU A 69 17.71 35.27 32.70
C GLU A 69 16.77 34.06 32.86
N ALA A 70 17.36 32.91 33.24
CA ALA A 70 16.69 31.67 33.59
C ALA A 70 17.35 31.05 34.84
N THR A 71 16.81 29.94 35.34
CA THR A 71 17.33 29.23 36.51
C THR A 71 17.32 27.73 36.25
N LEU A 72 18.48 27.09 36.40
CA LEU A 72 18.64 25.64 36.34
C LEU A 72 18.52 25.05 37.74
N VAL A 73 17.60 24.10 37.93
CA VAL A 73 17.30 23.49 39.23
C VAL A 73 17.32 21.98 39.09
N LYS A 74 17.96 21.29 40.03
CA LYS A 74 17.89 19.83 40.14
C LYS A 74 16.87 19.45 41.22
N ILE A 75 15.80 18.75 40.85
CA ILE A 75 14.73 18.36 41.78
C ILE A 75 14.56 16.84 41.87
N ASP A 76 14.06 16.37 43.01
CA ASP A 76 13.66 14.98 43.21
C ASP A 76 12.20 14.78 42.77
N GLN A 77 11.96 13.84 41.85
CA GLN A 77 10.63 13.52 41.35
C GLN A 77 10.08 12.32 42.11
N VAL A 78 9.51 12.59 43.30
CA VAL A 78 9.03 11.58 44.28
C VAL A 78 8.04 10.57 43.69
N SER A 79 7.27 10.93 42.65
CA SER A 79 6.31 10.04 41.99
C SER A 79 6.93 9.07 40.98
N ALA A 80 8.18 9.28 40.55
CA ALA A 80 8.85 8.49 39.52
C ALA A 80 10.18 7.85 39.99
N GLY A 81 10.65 8.19 41.21
CA GLY A 81 11.90 7.67 41.77
C GLY A 81 13.16 8.08 40.99
N ARG A 82 13.15 9.27 40.39
CA ARG A 82 14.25 9.79 39.54
C ARG A 82 14.55 11.26 39.83
N GLU A 83 15.82 11.65 39.70
CA GLU A 83 16.26 13.05 39.73
C GLU A 83 15.99 13.72 38.37
N ALA A 84 15.46 14.95 38.37
CA ALA A 84 15.15 15.71 37.16
C ALA A 84 15.80 17.09 37.18
N LEU A 85 16.50 17.44 36.09
CA LEU A 85 17.04 18.77 35.87
C LEU A 85 15.98 19.62 35.14
N GLN A 86 15.75 20.85 35.59
CA GLN A 86 14.75 21.76 35.01
C GLN A 86 15.33 23.14 34.77
N LEU A 87 15.12 23.65 33.55
CA LEU A 87 15.40 25.03 33.21
C LEU A 87 14.10 25.84 33.37
N ARG A 88 14.02 26.67 34.41
CA ARG A 88 12.85 27.47 34.76
C ARG A 88 13.07 28.93 34.44
N TYR A 89 12.05 29.59 33.90
CA TYR A 89 12.05 31.03 33.64
C TYR A 89 10.68 31.65 33.92
N ASN A 90 9.95 31.11 34.89
CA ASN A 90 8.57 31.47 35.22
C ASN A 90 8.41 32.95 35.56
N GLY A 91 9.44 33.58 36.14
CA GLY A 91 9.46 34.99 36.52
C GLY A 91 9.89 35.97 35.42
N ASN A 92 10.32 35.48 34.24
CA ASN A 92 10.80 36.32 33.15
C ASN A 92 9.70 36.50 32.08
N GLN A 93 8.82 37.48 32.31
CA GLN A 93 7.70 37.76 31.41
C GLN A 93 8.17 38.18 30.01
N THR A 94 9.29 38.90 29.93
CA THR A 94 9.89 39.36 28.67
C THR A 94 10.31 38.19 27.78
N LEU A 95 10.92 37.14 28.34
CA LEU A 95 11.27 35.94 27.59
C LEU A 95 10.01 35.18 27.13
N LYS A 96 8.98 35.09 27.97
CA LYS A 96 7.72 34.41 27.61
C LYS A 96 7.01 35.10 26.45
N ASP A 97 6.90 36.43 26.51
CA ASP A 97 6.27 37.22 25.46
C ASP A 97 7.09 37.14 24.17
N PHE A 98 8.43 37.12 24.28
CA PHE A 98 9.33 36.93 23.14
C PHE A 98 9.16 35.55 22.50
N LEU A 99 9.07 34.47 23.29
CA LEU A 99 8.83 33.12 22.81
C LEU A 99 7.44 32.99 22.17
N ALA A 100 6.41 33.60 22.76
CA ALA A 100 5.05 33.60 22.21
C ALA A 100 4.95 34.36 20.88
N GLN A 101 5.70 35.45 20.71
CA GLN A 101 5.78 36.17 19.43
C GLN A 101 6.57 35.39 18.39
N THR A 102 7.70 34.79 18.77
CA THR A 102 8.58 34.04 17.86
C THR A 102 7.89 32.76 17.37
N PHE A 103 7.24 32.02 18.28
CA PHE A 103 6.54 30.76 18.01
C PHE A 103 5.01 30.96 17.93
N SER A 104 4.58 32.00 17.22
CA SER A 104 3.17 32.43 17.17
C SER A 104 2.22 31.34 16.67
N ARG A 105 2.68 30.43 15.80
CA ARG A 105 1.90 29.32 15.26
C ARG A 105 1.69 28.23 16.30
N SER A 106 2.77 27.69 16.89
CA SER A 106 2.67 26.70 17.97
C SER A 106 1.85 27.26 19.14
N TYR A 107 2.07 28.53 19.47
CA TYR A 107 1.33 29.22 20.53
C TYR A 107 -0.17 29.30 20.23
N SER A 108 -0.55 29.75 19.04
CA SER A 108 -1.96 29.86 18.63
C SER A 108 -2.66 28.50 18.60
N TYR A 109 -2.01 27.46 18.06
CA TYR A 109 -2.53 26.11 18.01
C TYR A 109 -2.74 25.53 19.43
N ILE A 110 -1.71 25.61 20.28
CA ILE A 110 -1.77 25.12 21.66
C ILE A 110 -2.87 25.82 22.45
N MET A 111 -3.03 27.13 22.27
CA MET A 111 -4.06 27.91 22.96
C MET A 111 -5.46 27.55 22.45
N GLN A 112 -5.66 27.39 21.14
CA GLN A 112 -6.94 27.01 20.55
C GLN A 112 -7.40 25.61 20.97
N GLU A 113 -6.50 24.62 20.91
CA GLU A 113 -6.78 23.25 21.37
C GLU A 113 -7.14 23.21 22.86
N ARG A 114 -6.51 24.05 23.68
CA ARG A 114 -6.87 24.16 25.10
C ARG A 114 -8.20 24.85 25.34
N THR A 115 -8.53 25.88 24.58
CA THR A 115 -9.87 26.50 24.65
C THR A 115 -10.95 25.49 24.28
N ASN A 116 -10.71 24.66 23.26
CA ASN A 116 -11.62 23.56 22.89
C ASN A 116 -11.73 22.48 23.99
N GLN A 117 -10.64 22.18 24.69
CA GLN A 117 -10.60 21.20 25.80
C GLN A 117 -11.12 21.74 27.14
N GLN A 118 -11.34 23.06 27.30
CA GLN A 118 -11.88 23.65 28.53
C GLN A 118 -13.39 23.40 28.73
N ALA A 119 -14.09 22.87 27.73
CA ALA A 119 -15.53 22.60 27.80
C ALA A 119 -15.92 21.27 28.48
N GLY A 120 -14.97 20.46 28.97
CA GLY A 120 -15.27 19.23 29.73
C GLY A 120 -14.06 18.71 30.51
N ASP A 121 -14.15 18.64 31.83
CA ASP A 121 -13.17 18.00 32.73
C ASP A 121 -13.58 16.52 33.00
N ALA A 122 -12.72 15.56 33.37
CA ALA A 122 -11.48 15.63 34.13
C ALA A 122 -10.52 14.45 33.80
N LYS A 123 -9.47 14.72 33.01
CA LYS A 123 -8.13 14.07 32.91
C LYS A 123 -7.59 14.40 31.51
N LYS A 124 -6.95 15.57 31.40
CA LYS A 124 -6.59 16.15 30.09
C LYS A 124 -5.30 15.54 29.54
N PRO A 125 -5.27 15.02 28.31
CA PRO A 125 -4.03 14.68 27.63
C PRO A 125 -3.18 15.93 27.38
N GLN A 126 -1.86 15.77 27.34
CA GLN A 126 -0.94 16.86 27.00
C GLN A 126 -1.20 17.29 25.55
N VAL A 127 -1.40 18.59 25.30
CA VAL A 127 -1.56 19.11 23.93
C VAL A 127 -0.23 18.92 23.20
N VAL A 128 -0.22 18.02 22.22
CA VAL A 128 0.93 17.75 21.37
C VAL A 128 0.78 18.57 20.09
N VAL A 129 1.75 19.44 19.80
CA VAL A 129 1.81 20.15 18.53
C VAL A 129 2.15 19.13 17.42
N PRO A 130 1.32 19.03 16.36
CA PRO A 130 1.61 18.22 15.18
C PRO A 130 3.02 18.47 14.64
N GLU A 131 3.72 17.45 14.15
CA GLU A 131 5.12 17.60 13.66
C GLU A 131 5.26 18.54 12.47
N ASP A 132 4.24 18.61 11.61
CA ASP A 132 4.15 19.54 10.48
C ASP A 132 4.01 21.00 10.91
N GLN A 133 3.76 21.27 12.20
CA GLN A 133 3.69 22.61 12.78
C GLN A 133 4.66 22.78 13.96
N ALA A 134 5.51 21.77 14.20
CA ALA A 134 6.41 21.76 15.33
C ALA A 134 7.53 22.78 15.12
N GLU A 135 7.73 23.58 16.15
CA GLU A 135 8.84 24.53 16.23
C GLU A 135 9.83 24.05 17.28
N TYR A 136 11.09 24.46 17.12
CA TYR A 136 12.19 23.89 17.86
C TYR A 136 13.13 24.96 18.42
N ILE A 137 13.75 24.66 19.56
CA ILE A 137 14.74 25.50 20.25
C ILE A 137 16.03 24.69 20.39
N ASP A 138 17.10 25.17 19.78
CA ASP A 138 18.45 24.59 19.90
C ASP A 138 19.16 25.25 21.07
N PHE A 139 19.79 24.45 21.92
CA PHE A 139 20.66 24.92 23.00
C PHE A 139 22.10 24.60 22.65
N PHE A 140 22.93 25.62 22.50
CA PHE A 140 24.36 25.51 22.27
C PHE A 140 25.16 25.86 23.53
N ALA A 141 26.25 25.12 23.74
CA ALA A 141 27.22 25.43 24.76
C ALA A 141 27.97 26.71 24.42
N THR A 142 28.46 27.39 25.45
CA THR A 142 29.35 28.54 25.31
C THR A 142 30.62 28.29 26.12
N GLU A 143 31.63 29.13 25.96
CA GLU A 143 32.86 29.03 26.76
C GLU A 143 32.63 29.35 28.25
N VAL A 144 31.46 29.91 28.61
CA VAL A 144 31.11 30.31 29.97
C VAL A 144 30.10 29.33 30.58
N PRO A 145 30.37 28.73 31.76
CA PRO A 145 29.41 27.84 32.41
C PRO A 145 28.13 28.60 32.79
N TYR A 146 26.99 27.93 32.67
CA TYR A 146 25.64 28.47 32.88
C TYR A 146 25.22 29.56 31.88
N GLU A 147 25.87 29.64 30.72
CA GLU A 147 25.48 30.50 29.60
C GLU A 147 25.22 29.64 28.35
N TYR A 148 24.00 29.73 27.80
CA TYR A 148 23.57 28.93 26.65
C TYR A 148 23.14 29.84 25.50
N ARG A 149 23.66 29.57 24.31
CA ARG A 149 23.23 30.24 23.08
C ARG A 149 22.04 29.48 22.50
N LEU A 150 20.98 30.21 22.18
CA LEU A 150 19.76 29.67 21.60
C LEU A 150 19.75 29.90 20.10
N GLU A 151 19.18 28.96 19.35
CA GLU A 151 18.66 29.20 18.00
C GLU A 151 17.22 28.71 17.92
N PHE A 152 16.39 29.43 17.16
CA PHE A 152 14.98 29.13 17.01
C PHE A 152 14.71 28.65 15.59
N LEU A 153 14.21 27.42 15.47
CA LEU A 153 13.77 26.86 14.20
C LEU A 153 12.25 27.00 14.16
N THR A 154 11.81 28.08 13.53
CA THR A 154 10.40 28.38 13.29
C THR A 154 9.91 27.70 12.02
N TYR A 155 8.62 27.36 11.96
CA TYR A 155 8.02 26.76 10.77
C TYR A 155 8.13 27.72 9.57
N GLN A 156 8.91 27.35 8.55
CA GLN A 156 8.91 28.03 7.26
C GLN A 156 7.86 27.38 6.35
N ALA A 157 6.86 28.15 5.91
CA ALA A 157 5.88 27.67 4.96
C ALA A 157 6.59 27.38 3.63
N LYS A 158 6.85 26.10 3.35
CA LYS A 158 7.43 25.67 2.07
C LYS A 158 6.46 26.07 0.93
N PRO A 159 6.92 26.66 -0.18
CA PRO A 159 6.05 27.12 -1.28
C PRO A 159 5.43 25.94 -2.05
N ASN A 160 4.21 26.08 -2.54
CA ASN A 160 3.63 25.08 -3.46
C ASN A 160 4.20 25.29 -4.87
N VAL A 161 4.21 24.22 -5.67
CA VAL A 161 4.62 24.28 -7.07
C VAL A 161 3.40 24.04 -7.95
N TRP A 162 3.26 24.87 -8.98
CA TRP A 162 2.16 24.83 -9.93
C TRP A 162 2.69 24.71 -11.36
N TRP A 163 1.83 24.24 -12.25
CA TRP A 163 2.13 24.12 -13.67
C TRP A 163 1.03 24.80 -14.48
N VAL A 164 1.39 25.73 -15.36
CA VAL A 164 0.45 26.41 -16.25
C VAL A 164 0.74 26.12 -17.72
N ASN A 165 -0.30 25.79 -18.48
CA ASN A 165 -0.22 25.62 -19.93
C ASN A 165 -0.63 26.92 -20.63
N GLN A 166 0.33 27.60 -21.26
CA GLN A 166 0.11 28.87 -21.94
C GLN A 166 0.42 28.75 -23.44
N GLY A 167 -0.61 28.88 -24.26
CA GLY A 167 -0.51 28.86 -25.72
C GLY A 167 -0.24 30.25 -26.30
N SER A 168 -1.26 30.86 -26.90
CA SER A 168 -1.16 32.16 -27.59
C SER A 168 -1.10 33.39 -26.68
N THR A 169 -1.36 33.25 -25.37
CA THR A 169 -1.45 34.38 -24.42
C THR A 169 -0.17 34.64 -23.63
N ILE A 170 0.86 33.79 -23.77
CA ILE A 170 2.08 33.83 -22.96
C ILE A 170 2.84 35.17 -23.04
N GLN A 171 2.85 35.82 -24.21
CA GLN A 171 3.59 37.06 -24.41
C GLN A 171 2.92 38.25 -23.70
N ALA A 172 1.59 38.33 -23.77
CA ALA A 172 0.79 39.33 -23.07
C ALA A 172 0.82 39.13 -21.54
N GLU A 173 0.72 37.87 -21.08
CA GLU A 173 0.77 37.51 -19.66
C GLU A 173 2.15 37.77 -19.03
N LYS A 174 3.23 37.57 -19.79
CA LYS A 174 4.60 37.89 -19.37
C LYS A 174 4.82 39.40 -19.26
N GLU A 175 4.38 40.18 -20.25
CA GLU A 175 4.55 41.64 -20.27
C GLU A 175 3.84 42.33 -19.10
N GLU A 176 2.68 41.80 -18.69
CA GLU A 176 1.90 42.34 -17.57
C GLU A 176 2.20 41.68 -16.22
N GLY A 177 2.94 40.56 -16.21
CA GLY A 177 3.30 39.82 -14.99
C GLY A 177 2.08 39.20 -14.30
N ILE A 178 1.16 38.64 -15.08
CA ILE A 178 -0.12 38.11 -14.57
C ILE A 178 -0.41 36.70 -15.10
N LEU A 179 -1.26 35.98 -14.35
CA LEU A 179 -2.00 34.80 -14.81
C LEU A 179 -3.48 35.08 -14.65
N TRP A 180 -4.27 34.77 -15.69
CA TRP A 180 -5.72 35.01 -15.64
C TRP A 180 -6.52 33.82 -16.18
N ALA A 181 -7.60 33.46 -15.49
CA ALA A 181 -8.52 32.42 -15.93
C ALA A 181 -10.00 32.79 -15.63
N PRO A 182 -10.97 32.41 -16.49
CA PRO A 182 -12.37 32.72 -16.28
C PRO A 182 -12.98 31.89 -15.12
N LEU A 183 -14.02 32.40 -14.47
CA LEU A 183 -14.71 31.68 -13.38
C LEU A 183 -15.56 30.50 -13.88
N VAL A 184 -16.10 30.61 -15.10
CA VAL A 184 -16.95 29.61 -15.74
C VAL A 184 -16.67 29.52 -17.24
N ASN A 185 -17.00 28.39 -17.84
CA ASN A 185 -16.86 28.21 -19.28
C ASN A 185 -18.01 28.91 -20.03
N SER A 186 -17.97 28.91 -21.36
CA SER A 186 -19.05 29.47 -22.20
C SER A 186 -20.44 28.84 -22.00
N GLN A 187 -20.54 27.74 -21.24
CA GLN A 187 -21.77 27.03 -20.88
C GLN A 187 -22.15 27.19 -19.38
N GLY A 188 -21.47 28.06 -18.63
CA GLY A 188 -21.76 28.32 -17.21
C GLY A 188 -21.29 27.25 -16.22
N ARG A 189 -20.43 26.31 -16.64
CA ARG A 189 -19.85 25.27 -15.74
C ARG A 189 -18.49 25.71 -15.20
N LYS A 190 -18.24 25.42 -13.91
CA LYS A 190 -16.94 25.57 -13.25
C LYS A 190 -16.03 24.40 -13.62
N LEU A 191 -14.78 24.68 -13.99
CA LEU A 191 -13.78 23.65 -14.28
C LEU A 191 -12.77 23.57 -13.14
N TYR A 192 -12.35 22.36 -12.78
CA TYR A 192 -11.38 22.08 -11.71
C TYR A 192 -10.08 22.92 -11.85
N HIS A 193 -9.52 23.03 -13.06
CA HIS A 193 -8.29 23.79 -13.34
C HIS A 193 -8.42 25.32 -13.19
N TRP A 194 -9.62 25.84 -13.01
CA TRP A 194 -9.87 27.26 -12.70
C TRP A 194 -10.17 27.47 -11.21
N GLU A 195 -10.71 26.46 -10.54
CA GLU A 195 -10.87 26.48 -9.08
C GLU A 195 -9.53 26.39 -8.35
N THR A 196 -8.54 25.67 -8.91
CA THR A 196 -7.18 25.57 -8.36
C THR A 196 -6.47 26.92 -8.24
N MET A 197 -6.82 27.92 -9.06
CA MET A 197 -6.28 29.30 -8.91
C MET A 197 -6.58 29.89 -7.52
N LYS A 198 -7.68 29.47 -6.86
CA LYS A 198 -8.04 29.94 -5.51
C LYS A 198 -7.05 29.50 -4.43
N GLU A 199 -6.30 28.46 -4.73
CA GLU A 199 -5.39 27.80 -3.78
C GLU A 199 -3.96 28.36 -3.88
N VAL A 200 -3.68 29.17 -4.91
CA VAL A 200 -2.39 29.79 -5.17
C VAL A 200 -2.13 30.89 -4.14
N LYS A 201 -0.99 30.80 -3.45
CA LYS A 201 -0.59 31.73 -2.38
C LYS A 201 0.65 32.52 -2.78
N GLN A 202 0.82 33.67 -2.13
CA GLN A 202 2.06 34.45 -2.22
C GLN A 202 3.26 33.57 -1.84
N GLY A 203 4.32 33.61 -2.66
CA GLY A 203 5.52 32.79 -2.51
C GLY A 203 5.51 31.47 -3.26
N ASP A 204 4.36 31.03 -3.79
CA ASP A 204 4.28 29.82 -4.62
C ASP A 204 5.06 29.96 -5.93
N ILE A 205 5.50 28.82 -6.48
CA ILE A 205 6.31 28.72 -7.70
C ILE A 205 5.42 28.20 -8.84
N ILE A 206 5.50 28.80 -10.03
CA ILE A 206 4.71 28.38 -11.19
C ILE A 206 5.61 28.10 -12.40
N LEU A 207 5.49 26.91 -12.97
CA LEU A 207 6.17 26.48 -14.20
C LEU A 207 5.30 26.80 -15.42
N HIS A 208 5.88 27.48 -16.41
CA HIS A 208 5.16 27.94 -17.61
C HIS A 208 5.52 27.07 -18.81
N TYR A 209 4.56 26.24 -19.23
CA TYR A 209 4.69 25.34 -20.37
C TYR A 209 4.06 25.93 -21.64
N SER A 210 4.84 25.99 -22.72
CA SER A 210 4.42 26.51 -24.02
C SER A 210 5.22 25.90 -25.17
N ASN A 211 4.56 25.65 -26.31
CA ASN A 211 5.14 25.05 -27.52
C ASN A 211 6.07 23.85 -27.24
N LYS A 212 5.63 22.89 -26.43
CA LYS A 212 6.37 21.64 -26.09
C LYS A 212 7.59 21.81 -25.16
N ALA A 213 7.78 22.97 -24.53
CA ALA A 213 8.84 23.21 -23.56
C ALA A 213 8.36 24.02 -22.35
N ILE A 214 9.03 23.84 -21.20
CA ILE A 214 8.97 24.78 -20.09
C ILE A 214 9.95 25.91 -20.40
N ARG A 215 9.47 27.15 -20.43
CA ARG A 215 10.26 28.32 -20.85
C ARG A 215 10.46 29.35 -19.76
N TYR A 216 9.51 29.43 -18.84
CA TYR A 216 9.55 30.41 -17.77
C TYR A 216 9.21 29.74 -16.46
N ILE A 217 9.69 30.34 -15.39
CA ILE A 217 9.29 30.06 -14.03
C ILE A 217 8.90 31.39 -13.40
N SER A 218 7.87 31.40 -12.58
CA SER A 218 7.47 32.61 -11.87
C SER A 218 7.24 32.36 -10.39
N GLN A 219 7.42 33.42 -9.62
CA GLN A 219 7.06 33.45 -8.21
C GLN A 219 5.81 34.32 -8.02
N VAL A 220 4.83 33.81 -7.28
CA VAL A 220 3.58 34.52 -7.00
C VAL A 220 3.84 35.67 -6.03
N THR A 221 3.55 36.90 -6.45
CA THR A 221 3.71 38.09 -5.61
C THR A 221 2.45 38.37 -4.79
N ASP A 222 1.28 38.11 -5.35
CA ASP A 222 -0.02 38.35 -4.72
C ASP A 222 -0.95 37.16 -4.95
N ALA A 223 -1.71 36.78 -3.92
CA ALA A 223 -2.69 35.71 -4.01
C ALA A 223 -3.81 36.02 -5.04
N ALA A 224 -4.52 34.98 -5.47
CA ALA A 224 -5.57 35.12 -6.47
C ALA A 224 -6.70 36.05 -6.01
N ILE A 225 -7.03 37.04 -6.84
CA ILE A 225 -8.18 37.94 -6.65
C ILE A 225 -9.17 37.76 -7.79
N ASP A 226 -10.47 37.92 -7.50
CA ASP A 226 -11.49 37.99 -8.55
C ASP A 226 -11.35 39.36 -9.24
N ALA A 227 -11.12 39.34 -10.56
CA ALA A 227 -10.82 40.53 -11.34
C ALA A 227 -11.34 40.39 -12.79
N PRO A 228 -11.77 41.50 -13.42
CA PRO A 228 -12.20 41.47 -14.81
C PRO A 228 -11.06 41.09 -15.74
N LYS A 229 -11.43 40.63 -16.93
CA LYS A 229 -10.51 40.23 -17.98
C LYS A 229 -9.54 41.38 -18.33
N PRO A 230 -8.23 41.14 -18.34
CA PRO A 230 -7.24 42.15 -18.72
C PRO A 230 -7.43 42.61 -20.17
N GLY A 231 -7.22 43.91 -20.43
CA GLY A 231 -7.34 44.48 -21.78
C GLY A 231 -6.40 43.85 -22.80
N SER A 232 -5.25 43.33 -22.35
CA SER A 232 -4.27 42.55 -23.14
C SER A 232 -4.83 41.23 -23.68
N MET A 233 -5.92 40.71 -23.10
CA MET A 233 -6.58 39.47 -23.53
C MET A 233 -7.92 39.72 -24.24
N ALA A 234 -8.27 40.96 -24.57
CA ALA A 234 -9.58 41.32 -25.13
C ALA A 234 -10.01 40.46 -26.34
N ASN A 235 -9.07 39.98 -27.16
CA ASN A 235 -9.32 39.15 -28.34
C ASN A 235 -9.53 37.65 -28.07
N THR A 236 -9.54 37.16 -26.83
CA THR A 236 -9.81 35.74 -26.52
C THR A 236 -11.31 35.47 -26.32
N ASN A 237 -11.80 34.27 -26.63
CA ASN A 237 -13.21 33.86 -26.44
C ASN A 237 -13.61 33.62 -24.96
N TRP A 238 -12.86 34.18 -24.01
CA TRP A 238 -13.07 34.01 -22.57
C TRP A 238 -13.98 35.10 -22.01
N GLN A 239 -14.75 34.74 -20.95
CA GLN A 239 -15.71 35.64 -20.29
C GLN A 239 -15.04 36.86 -19.64
N GLU A 240 -15.83 37.89 -19.35
CA GLU A 240 -15.35 39.13 -18.72
C GLU A 240 -14.94 38.95 -17.25
N GLU A 241 -15.55 38.00 -16.53
CA GLU A 241 -15.26 37.74 -15.11
C GLU A 241 -14.31 36.55 -14.92
N GLY A 242 -13.21 36.78 -14.19
CA GLY A 242 -12.19 35.78 -13.94
C GLY A 242 -11.39 36.02 -12.67
N ARG A 243 -10.28 35.30 -12.55
CA ARG A 243 -9.32 35.43 -11.45
C ARG A 243 -7.97 35.84 -11.99
N LEU A 244 -7.33 36.75 -11.27
CA LEU A 244 -6.01 37.27 -11.58
C LEU A 244 -5.04 36.92 -10.46
N VAL A 245 -3.89 36.36 -10.83
CA VAL A 245 -2.74 36.15 -9.95
C VAL A 245 -1.60 37.01 -10.49
N ARG A 246 -0.90 37.73 -9.62
CA ARG A 246 0.30 38.49 -10.01
C ARG A 246 1.54 37.65 -9.76
N THR A 247 2.41 37.59 -10.75
CA THR A 247 3.58 36.72 -10.77
C THR A 247 4.77 37.43 -11.38
N LYS A 248 5.94 37.27 -10.77
CA LYS A 248 7.21 37.76 -11.33
C LYS A 248 7.82 36.67 -12.21
N TYR A 249 7.88 36.88 -13.52
CA TYR A 249 8.41 35.93 -14.50
C TYR A 249 9.93 35.98 -14.60
N GLU A 250 10.56 34.80 -14.70
CA GLU A 250 11.97 34.62 -15.01
C GLU A 250 12.14 33.57 -16.12
N GLU A 251 13.11 33.80 -17.01
CA GLU A 251 13.30 33.00 -18.23
C GLU A 251 14.33 31.89 -18.02
N LEU A 252 13.94 30.67 -18.40
CA LEU A 252 14.79 29.48 -18.35
C LEU A 252 15.53 29.30 -19.67
N VAL A 253 16.85 29.27 -19.58
CA VAL A 253 17.84 29.19 -20.65
C VAL A 253 18.81 28.05 -20.30
N PRO A 254 18.87 26.97 -21.12
CA PRO A 254 18.01 26.67 -22.27
C PRO A 254 16.57 26.26 -21.87
N PRO A 255 15.58 26.36 -22.78
CA PRO A 255 14.22 25.90 -22.51
C PRO A 255 14.16 24.38 -22.34
N ILE A 256 13.39 23.90 -21.36
CA ILE A 256 13.35 22.48 -21.00
C ILE A 256 12.30 21.77 -21.86
N MET A 257 12.75 20.85 -22.72
CA MET A 257 11.87 20.16 -23.65
C MET A 257 11.07 19.05 -22.96
N LEU A 258 9.78 18.91 -23.26
CA LEU A 258 8.90 17.91 -22.64
C LEU A 258 9.48 16.48 -22.71
N GLN A 259 10.12 16.13 -23.82
CA GLN A 259 10.70 14.79 -24.04
C GLN A 259 11.84 14.45 -23.07
N GLN A 260 12.48 15.45 -22.45
CA GLN A 260 13.60 15.23 -21.53
C GLN A 260 13.14 14.69 -20.17
N PHE A 261 11.92 15.05 -19.75
CA PHE A 261 11.44 14.75 -18.39
C PHE A 261 10.07 14.05 -18.34
N ASN A 262 9.33 13.96 -19.44
CA ASN A 262 7.96 13.41 -19.44
C ASN A 262 7.88 12.01 -18.82
N GLN A 263 8.79 11.09 -19.17
CA GLN A 263 8.80 9.74 -18.62
C GLN A 263 9.05 9.72 -17.11
N GLN A 264 9.87 10.65 -16.59
CA GLN A 264 10.21 10.69 -15.16
C GLN A 264 9.11 11.37 -14.34
N ILE A 265 8.51 12.44 -14.86
CA ILE A 265 7.35 13.09 -14.22
C ILE A 265 6.11 12.19 -14.29
N MET A 266 5.93 11.37 -15.33
CA MET A 266 4.88 10.35 -15.37
C MET A 266 5.02 9.29 -14.28
N ARG A 267 6.25 8.92 -13.90
CA ARG A 267 6.50 7.97 -12.79
C ARG A 267 6.05 8.52 -11.43
N LEU A 268 5.92 9.85 -11.30
CA LEU A 268 5.45 10.50 -10.07
C LEU A 268 3.92 10.47 -9.91
N ASN A 269 3.18 10.01 -10.92
CA ASN A 269 1.71 9.82 -10.94
C ASN A 269 0.92 10.92 -10.20
N ILE A 270 1.17 12.18 -10.57
CA ILE A 270 0.53 13.35 -9.96
C ILE A 270 -0.97 13.32 -10.25
N ILE A 271 -1.79 13.09 -9.21
CA ILE A 271 -3.26 13.08 -9.29
C ILE A 271 -3.73 14.45 -9.82
N GLN A 272 -4.46 14.46 -10.94
CA GLN A 272 -4.89 15.69 -11.65
C GLN A 272 -3.71 16.60 -12.08
N GLY A 273 -2.56 16.00 -12.40
CA GLY A 273 -1.35 16.70 -12.84
C GLY A 273 -1.34 17.11 -14.31
N PRO A 274 -0.23 17.73 -14.77
CA PRO A 274 -0.14 18.31 -16.12
C PRO A 274 0.02 17.28 -17.25
N LEU A 275 0.32 16.01 -16.97
CA LEU A 275 0.56 14.97 -17.97
C LEU A 275 -0.52 13.88 -17.93
N HIS A 276 -0.95 13.37 -19.09
CA HIS A 276 -1.81 12.18 -19.18
C HIS A 276 -0.99 10.88 -19.27
N SER A 277 -1.64 9.73 -19.10
CA SER A 277 -1.06 8.37 -19.15
C SER A 277 -0.36 8.01 -20.47
N GLY A 278 -0.50 8.83 -21.51
CA GLY A 278 0.17 8.68 -22.82
C GLY A 278 1.40 9.58 -23.00
N GLY A 279 1.82 10.32 -21.97
CA GLY A 279 3.03 11.16 -21.98
C GLY A 279 2.92 12.50 -22.72
N GLY A 280 1.70 12.89 -23.10
CA GLY A 280 1.36 14.24 -23.52
C GLY A 280 0.78 15.06 -22.38
N VAL A 281 0.51 16.34 -22.66
CA VAL A 281 0.01 17.31 -21.69
C VAL A 281 -1.51 17.33 -21.64
N ASN A 282 -2.09 17.35 -20.44
CA ASN A 282 -3.53 17.44 -20.21
C ASN A 282 -4.10 18.77 -20.72
N GLN A 283 -5.32 18.73 -21.27
CA GLN A 283 -6.04 19.93 -21.70
C GLN A 283 -6.62 20.66 -20.48
N GLY A 284 -5.95 21.72 -20.05
CA GLY A 284 -6.32 22.55 -18.90
C GLY A 284 -5.36 23.72 -18.73
N TYR A 285 -5.73 24.69 -17.89
CA TYR A 285 -4.94 25.91 -17.68
C TYR A 285 -3.91 25.73 -16.57
N LEU A 286 -4.34 25.55 -15.32
CA LEU A 286 -3.48 25.41 -14.15
C LEU A 286 -3.62 24.02 -13.49
N PHE A 287 -2.49 23.39 -13.21
CA PHE A 287 -2.38 22.08 -12.57
C PHE A 287 -1.51 22.19 -11.32
N ARG A 288 -1.82 21.37 -10.31
CA ARG A 288 -0.91 21.16 -9.18
C ARG A 288 0.33 20.41 -9.67
N PHE A 289 1.49 20.82 -9.18
CA PHE A 289 2.76 20.16 -9.44
C PHE A 289 3.46 19.79 -8.13
N SER A 290 4.27 18.72 -8.14
CA SER A 290 4.97 18.28 -6.92
C SER A 290 6.34 18.93 -6.81
N ARG A 291 6.80 19.18 -5.57
CA ARG A 291 8.16 19.67 -5.30
C ARG A 291 9.22 18.68 -5.76
N GLN A 292 8.97 17.40 -5.56
CA GLN A 292 9.81 16.32 -6.10
C GLN A 292 9.87 16.39 -7.63
N GLY A 293 8.76 16.74 -8.30
CA GLY A 293 8.75 16.97 -9.75
C GLY A 293 9.65 18.12 -10.17
N LEU A 294 9.70 19.20 -9.37
CA LEU A 294 10.60 20.33 -9.60
C LEU A 294 12.08 19.93 -9.38
N GLN A 295 12.37 19.17 -8.33
CA GLN A 295 13.71 18.66 -8.05
C GLN A 295 14.20 17.70 -9.13
N VAL A 296 13.34 16.81 -9.63
CA VAL A 296 13.64 15.92 -10.76
C VAL A 296 13.91 16.74 -12.02
N LEU A 297 13.11 17.77 -12.30
CA LEU A 297 13.36 18.69 -13.41
C LEU A 297 14.74 19.34 -13.27
N GLN A 298 15.06 19.92 -12.11
CA GLN A 298 16.36 20.54 -11.82
C GLN A 298 17.53 19.55 -11.97
N ALA A 299 17.40 18.33 -11.45
CA ALA A 299 18.43 17.31 -11.53
C ALA A 299 18.69 16.82 -12.97
N LEU A 300 17.66 16.76 -13.81
CA LEU A 300 17.79 16.37 -15.22
C LEU A 300 18.29 17.51 -16.11
N THR A 301 18.14 18.75 -15.67
CA THR A 301 18.59 19.94 -16.40
C THR A 301 19.53 20.79 -15.56
N PRO A 302 20.74 20.29 -15.25
CA PRO A 302 21.75 21.04 -14.51
C PRO A 302 22.26 22.27 -15.30
N ASP A 303 22.14 22.25 -16.62
CA ASP A 303 22.63 23.31 -17.51
C ASP A 303 21.67 24.52 -17.63
N VAL A 304 20.52 24.49 -16.94
CA VAL A 304 19.51 25.55 -16.97
C VAL A 304 19.72 26.54 -15.83
N ASN A 305 19.54 27.84 -16.10
CA ASN A 305 19.60 28.91 -15.10
C ASN A 305 18.38 28.91 -14.17
N TRP A 306 18.41 28.07 -13.14
CA TRP A 306 17.37 28.07 -12.11
C TRP A 306 17.50 29.26 -11.15
N PRO A 307 16.43 30.04 -10.92
CA PRO A 307 16.45 31.13 -9.95
C PRO A 307 16.61 30.66 -8.49
N ASP A 308 17.20 31.49 -7.63
CA ASP A 308 17.48 31.16 -6.22
C ASP A 308 16.21 30.75 -5.43
N PHE A 309 15.06 31.36 -5.73
CA PHE A 309 13.79 31.03 -5.06
C PHE A 309 13.26 29.62 -5.40
N THR A 310 13.91 28.91 -6.33
CA THR A 310 13.55 27.54 -6.75
C THR A 310 14.44 26.49 -6.09
N ILE A 311 15.49 26.91 -5.38
CA ILE A 311 16.36 26.05 -4.59
C ILE A 311 15.67 25.84 -3.25
N LEU A 312 15.09 24.65 -3.09
CA LEU A 312 14.48 24.21 -1.83
C LEU A 312 15.55 23.39 -1.10
N ASP A 313 15.99 23.82 0.09
CA ASP A 313 17.13 23.27 0.84
C ASP A 313 17.15 21.71 0.85
N GLN A 314 18.34 21.14 0.56
CA GLN A 314 18.59 19.69 0.46
C GLN A 314 18.93 19.00 1.80
N ASP A 315 18.79 19.70 2.93
CA ASP A 315 19.16 19.15 4.24
C ASP A 315 17.99 18.42 4.91
N GLU A 316 17.69 17.23 4.42
CA GLU A 316 16.99 16.19 5.20
C GLU A 316 17.25 14.78 4.62
N SER A 317 18.44 14.58 4.03
CA SER A 317 18.85 13.28 3.50
C SER A 317 19.87 12.57 4.39
N THR A 318 19.78 12.68 5.71
CA THR A 318 20.32 11.66 6.63
C THR A 318 19.89 11.95 8.07
N SER A 319 19.26 10.96 8.70
CA SER A 319 19.00 10.82 10.14
C SER A 319 17.83 11.63 10.73
N SER A 320 16.64 11.03 10.76
CA SER A 320 15.92 10.56 11.98
C SER A 320 14.52 10.08 11.56
N SER A 321 14.22 8.87 11.99
CA SER A 321 12.97 8.15 11.81
C SER A 321 11.85 8.70 12.69
N GLU A 322 10.64 8.81 12.10
CA GLU A 322 9.30 9.11 12.67
C GLU A 322 9.01 10.61 12.95
N SER A 323 7.90 11.22 12.52
CA SER A 323 6.71 10.76 11.78
C SER A 323 5.83 11.95 11.31
N SER A 324 5.99 12.36 10.06
CA SER A 324 4.85 12.79 9.24
C SER A 324 4.91 12.00 7.95
N TYR A 325 3.82 11.28 7.64
CA TYR A 325 3.72 10.47 6.44
C TYR A 325 3.69 11.40 5.21
N GLU A 326 4.85 11.85 4.75
CA GLU A 326 5.05 12.06 3.32
C GLU A 326 4.82 10.69 2.69
N VAL A 327 3.63 10.50 2.13
CA VAL A 327 3.30 9.31 1.34
C VAL A 327 4.22 9.35 0.12
N ILE A 328 5.39 8.71 0.22
CA ILE A 328 6.05 8.17 -0.97
C ILE A 328 4.96 7.32 -1.63
N PRO A 329 4.52 7.64 -2.86
CA PRO A 329 3.52 6.83 -3.51
C PRO A 329 4.16 5.44 -3.67
N ILE A 330 3.62 4.48 -2.94
CA ILE A 330 3.95 3.08 -3.10
C ILE A 330 3.51 2.75 -4.53
N LEU A 331 4.46 2.53 -5.43
CA LEU A 331 4.17 2.26 -6.83
C LEU A 331 4.07 0.74 -7.04
N PRO A 332 3.16 0.26 -7.90
CA PRO A 332 3.21 -1.13 -8.34
C PRO A 332 4.53 -1.35 -9.09
N PRO A 333 5.16 -2.54 -8.94
CA PRO A 333 6.35 -2.88 -9.71
C PRO A 333 6.04 -2.80 -11.21
N PRO A 334 7.01 -2.37 -12.04
CA PRO A 334 6.80 -2.29 -13.49
C PRO A 334 6.53 -3.68 -14.08
N ASP A 335 5.59 -3.75 -15.02
CA ASP A 335 5.14 -5.01 -15.63
C ASP A 335 6.29 -5.87 -16.19
N SER A 336 7.32 -5.23 -16.74
CA SER A 336 8.51 -5.92 -17.29
C SER A 336 9.34 -6.65 -16.24
N SER A 337 9.27 -6.24 -14.98
CA SER A 337 10.08 -6.80 -13.89
C SER A 337 9.38 -7.95 -13.16
N ILE A 338 8.08 -8.17 -13.37
CA ILE A 338 7.32 -9.21 -12.68
C ILE A 338 7.87 -10.61 -12.99
N SER A 339 8.23 -10.88 -14.26
CA SER A 339 8.87 -12.14 -14.63
C SER A 339 10.20 -12.35 -13.90
N THR A 340 11.02 -11.29 -13.79
CA THR A 340 12.28 -11.30 -13.05
C THR A 340 12.05 -11.56 -11.56
N PHE A 341 11.09 -10.90 -10.93
CA PHE A 341 10.76 -11.12 -9.51
C PHE A 341 10.28 -12.55 -9.27
N LEU A 342 9.46 -13.12 -10.15
CA LEU A 342 9.01 -14.51 -10.04
C LEU A 342 10.18 -15.49 -10.19
N HIS A 343 11.11 -15.23 -11.10
CA HIS A 343 12.33 -16.03 -11.24
C HIS A 343 13.24 -15.93 -10.00
N GLN A 344 13.35 -14.75 -9.38
CA GLN A 344 14.07 -14.58 -8.12
C GLN A 344 13.39 -15.33 -6.96
N ILE A 345 12.06 -15.31 -6.87
CA ILE A 345 11.29 -16.09 -5.88
C ILE A 345 11.50 -17.60 -6.09
N GLN A 346 11.44 -18.07 -7.34
CA GLN A 346 11.74 -19.47 -7.68
C GLN A 346 13.17 -19.85 -7.26
N SER A 347 14.14 -18.98 -7.55
CA SER A 347 15.54 -19.18 -7.17
C SER A 347 15.72 -19.25 -5.64
N TYR A 348 15.04 -18.37 -4.89
CA TYR A 348 15.05 -18.39 -3.43
C TYR A 348 14.48 -19.72 -2.87
N ILE A 349 13.38 -20.19 -3.43
CA ILE A 349 12.75 -21.46 -3.03
C ILE A 349 13.69 -22.65 -3.31
N ILE A 350 14.35 -22.66 -4.47
CA ILE A 350 15.33 -23.70 -4.86
C ILE A 350 16.53 -23.69 -3.90
N GLN A 351 17.07 -22.52 -3.55
CA GLN A 351 18.17 -22.39 -2.58
C GLN A 351 17.79 -22.93 -1.19
N LYS A 352 16.52 -22.83 -0.79
CA LYS A 352 16.00 -23.42 0.45
C LYS A 352 15.78 -24.94 0.36
N GLY A 353 16.10 -25.56 -0.78
CA GLY A 353 16.04 -27.00 -1.02
C GLY A 353 14.68 -27.52 -1.47
N PHE A 354 13.78 -26.65 -1.96
CA PHE A 354 12.45 -27.04 -2.44
C PHE A 354 12.36 -26.83 -3.95
N PHE A 355 11.83 -27.82 -4.67
CA PHE A 355 11.61 -27.72 -6.10
C PHE A 355 10.14 -27.92 -6.41
N PHE A 356 9.60 -27.00 -7.20
CA PHE A 356 8.22 -27.06 -7.66
C PHE A 356 8.17 -27.20 -9.19
N PRO A 357 7.12 -27.84 -9.73
CA PRO A 357 6.86 -27.90 -11.17
C PRO A 357 6.88 -26.53 -11.84
N GLU A 358 7.26 -26.54 -13.12
CA GLU A 358 7.22 -25.36 -13.99
C GLU A 358 5.82 -24.72 -13.98
N HIS A 359 5.78 -23.39 -13.99
CA HIS A 359 4.57 -22.57 -13.94
C HIS A 359 3.72 -22.63 -12.66
N LEU A 360 4.09 -23.44 -11.65
CA LEU A 360 3.30 -23.53 -10.41
C LEU A 360 3.37 -22.24 -9.58
N ILE A 361 4.53 -21.60 -9.50
CA ILE A 361 4.74 -20.34 -8.77
C ILE A 361 4.03 -19.19 -9.48
N GLU A 362 4.09 -19.16 -10.80
CA GLU A 362 3.42 -18.19 -11.66
C GLU A 362 1.91 -18.34 -11.55
N ASN A 363 1.40 -19.57 -11.55
CA ASN A 363 -0.01 -19.86 -11.31
C ASN A 363 -0.44 -19.43 -9.89
N PHE A 364 0.36 -19.71 -8.87
CA PHE A 364 0.09 -19.26 -7.50
C PHE A 364 0.04 -17.74 -7.39
N TYR A 365 1.00 -17.04 -8.01
CA TYR A 365 1.04 -15.58 -8.09
C TYR A 365 -0.19 -15.00 -8.79
N LEU A 366 -0.51 -15.49 -9.99
CA LEU A 366 -1.69 -15.04 -10.76
C LEU A 366 -2.98 -15.30 -9.98
N SER A 367 -3.05 -16.40 -9.25
CA SER A 367 -4.20 -16.73 -8.39
C SER A 367 -4.35 -15.77 -7.22
N LEU A 368 -3.26 -15.41 -6.53
CA LEU A 368 -3.28 -14.38 -5.46
C LEU A 368 -3.64 -12.99 -6.02
N LYS A 369 -3.10 -12.64 -7.19
CA LYS A 369 -3.40 -11.36 -7.84
C LYS A 369 -4.84 -11.24 -8.30
N THR A 370 -5.43 -12.36 -8.73
CA THR A 370 -6.83 -12.41 -9.17
C THR A 370 -7.80 -12.32 -8.01
N LYS A 371 -7.53 -13.04 -6.91
CA LYS A 371 -8.32 -12.97 -5.68
C LYS A 371 -7.41 -13.11 -4.46
N PRO A 372 -7.64 -12.32 -3.39
CA PRO A 372 -6.84 -12.38 -2.18
C PRO A 372 -7.11 -13.65 -1.35
N PHE A 373 -7.89 -14.61 -1.85
CA PHE A 373 -8.17 -15.89 -1.18
C PHE A 373 -7.85 -17.08 -2.10
N VAL A 374 -6.92 -17.93 -1.65
CA VAL A 374 -6.43 -19.10 -2.38
C VAL A 374 -6.50 -20.35 -1.49
N ILE A 375 -6.84 -21.49 -2.07
CA ILE A 375 -6.89 -22.80 -1.42
C ILE A 375 -5.85 -23.70 -2.10
N LEU A 376 -4.93 -24.25 -1.32
CA LEU A 376 -3.95 -25.25 -1.75
C LEU A 376 -4.41 -26.62 -1.29
N ALA A 377 -4.73 -27.51 -2.22
CA ALA A 377 -5.29 -28.81 -1.93
C ALA A 377 -4.37 -29.92 -2.42
N GLY A 378 -4.03 -30.90 -1.59
CA GLY A 378 -3.16 -31.99 -1.99
C GLY A 378 -2.92 -33.01 -0.87
N ILE A 379 -2.18 -34.06 -1.17
CA ILE A 379 -1.80 -35.12 -0.23
C ILE A 379 -1.04 -34.52 0.97
N SER A 380 -1.17 -35.10 2.15
CA SER A 380 -0.37 -34.66 3.30
C SER A 380 1.14 -34.80 3.01
N GLY A 381 1.95 -33.87 3.51
CA GLY A 381 3.41 -33.90 3.31
C GLY A 381 3.91 -33.41 1.94
N THR A 382 3.05 -32.88 1.06
CA THR A 382 3.46 -32.32 -0.26
C THR A 382 4.07 -30.92 -0.21
N GLY A 383 4.27 -30.36 0.99
CA GLY A 383 4.92 -29.05 1.16
C GLY A 383 4.01 -27.83 0.95
N LYS A 384 2.68 -27.97 0.96
CA LYS A 384 1.70 -26.88 0.77
C LYS A 384 1.96 -25.68 1.70
N THR A 385 2.00 -25.92 3.00
CA THR A 385 2.26 -24.88 4.03
C THR A 385 3.65 -24.29 3.85
N ARG A 386 4.61 -25.10 3.37
CA ARG A 386 5.99 -24.66 3.13
C ARG A 386 6.11 -23.75 1.91
N LEU A 387 5.37 -24.01 0.84
CA LEU A 387 5.28 -23.10 -0.32
C LEU A 387 4.84 -21.71 0.14
N VAL A 388 3.73 -21.62 0.88
CA VAL A 388 3.19 -20.32 1.32
C VAL A 388 4.22 -19.58 2.18
N LYS A 389 4.85 -20.31 3.11
CA LYS A 389 5.90 -19.74 3.98
C LYS A 389 7.09 -19.23 3.17
N LEU A 390 7.64 -20.02 2.25
CA LEU A 390 8.80 -19.63 1.45
C LEU A 390 8.48 -18.49 0.47
N PHE A 391 7.28 -18.48 -0.10
CA PHE A 391 6.81 -17.39 -0.96
C PHE A 391 6.65 -16.09 -0.18
N ALA A 392 6.08 -16.13 1.02
CA ALA A 392 5.98 -14.98 1.90
C ALA A 392 7.37 -14.48 2.34
N GLU A 393 8.26 -15.38 2.74
CA GLU A 393 9.64 -15.06 3.12
C GLU A 393 10.42 -14.39 1.99
N ALA A 394 10.24 -14.86 0.74
CA ALA A 394 10.86 -14.26 -0.43
C ALA A 394 10.41 -12.81 -0.69
N LEU A 395 9.22 -12.44 -0.19
CA LEU A 395 8.67 -11.09 -0.24
C LEU A 395 8.95 -10.27 1.04
N GLY A 396 9.80 -10.79 1.94
CA GLY A 396 10.11 -10.14 3.22
C GLY A 396 9.06 -10.34 4.31
N ALA A 397 7.98 -11.07 4.07
CA ALA A 397 6.96 -11.38 5.05
C ALA A 397 7.33 -12.64 5.84
N THR A 398 7.66 -12.48 7.12
CA THR A 398 8.16 -13.57 7.97
C THR A 398 7.30 -13.74 9.22
N GLY A 399 7.49 -14.84 9.95
CA GLY A 399 6.83 -15.00 11.25
C GLY A 399 7.36 -14.02 12.29
N ASP A 400 8.65 -13.68 12.22
CA ASP A 400 9.33 -12.83 13.21
C ASP A 400 8.87 -11.37 13.14
N ASN A 401 8.49 -10.89 11.95
CA ASN A 401 7.92 -9.55 11.75
C ASN A 401 6.39 -9.50 11.80
N GLY A 402 5.73 -10.64 12.11
CA GLY A 402 4.27 -10.75 12.23
C GLY A 402 3.50 -10.68 10.90
N GLN A 403 4.17 -10.63 9.74
CA GLN A 403 3.51 -10.54 8.44
C GLN A 403 3.05 -11.89 7.90
N PHE A 404 3.71 -12.98 8.30
CA PHE A 404 3.25 -14.34 8.04
C PHE A 404 2.67 -14.96 9.31
N THR A 405 1.37 -15.26 9.30
CA THR A 405 0.69 -15.93 10.42
C THR A 405 0.13 -17.27 9.99
N LEU A 406 0.55 -18.34 10.67
CA LEU A 406 0.02 -19.69 10.49
C LEU A 406 -1.05 -19.95 11.56
N ILE A 407 -2.28 -20.18 11.13
CA ILE A 407 -3.43 -20.45 11.99
C ILE A 407 -3.89 -21.89 11.75
N PRO A 408 -3.59 -22.84 12.66
CA PRO A 408 -4.09 -24.20 12.54
C PRO A 408 -5.58 -24.26 12.85
N VAL A 409 -6.39 -24.73 11.90
CA VAL A 409 -7.83 -24.88 12.08
C VAL A 409 -8.10 -26.09 12.98
N ARG A 410 -9.05 -25.94 13.91
CA ARG A 410 -9.44 -27.03 14.81
C ARG A 410 -10.81 -27.59 14.41
N PRO A 411 -11.07 -28.89 14.62
CA PRO A 411 -12.32 -29.53 14.20
C PRO A 411 -13.55 -29.04 14.98
N ASP A 412 -13.36 -28.43 16.16
CA ASP A 412 -14.42 -27.87 17.01
C ASP A 412 -14.92 -26.49 16.56
N TRP A 413 -14.30 -25.88 15.53
CA TRP A 413 -14.71 -24.58 15.02
C TRP A 413 -16.08 -24.65 14.32
N SER A 414 -17.11 -24.15 15.01
CA SER A 414 -18.49 -24.10 14.51
C SER A 414 -18.91 -22.72 14.02
N ASP A 415 -18.24 -21.67 14.44
CA ASP A 415 -18.65 -20.29 14.16
C ASP A 415 -17.44 -19.34 14.12
N PRO A 416 -17.61 -18.08 13.68
CA PRO A 416 -16.48 -17.16 13.48
C PRO A 416 -15.74 -16.75 14.74
N SER A 417 -16.24 -17.07 15.94
CA SER A 417 -15.68 -16.62 17.23
C SER A 417 -14.23 -17.04 17.45
N ASP A 418 -13.85 -18.26 17.05
CA ASP A 418 -12.48 -18.75 17.25
C ASP A 418 -11.46 -18.03 16.36
N LEU A 419 -11.91 -17.57 15.18
CA LEU A 419 -11.06 -16.90 14.20
C LEU A 419 -11.04 -15.39 14.41
N LEU A 420 -12.20 -14.77 14.60
CA LEU A 420 -12.39 -13.32 14.73
C LEU A 420 -12.35 -12.85 16.18
N GLY A 421 -12.77 -13.67 17.13
CA GLY A 421 -12.90 -13.32 18.53
C GLY A 421 -14.34 -13.30 19.00
N TYR A 422 -14.51 -13.28 20.32
CA TYR A 422 -15.80 -13.30 20.98
C TYR A 422 -15.84 -12.32 22.15
N LYS A 423 -17.05 -12.03 22.60
CA LYS A 423 -17.28 -11.23 23.81
C LYS A 423 -17.34 -12.15 25.02
N ASP A 424 -16.46 -11.90 25.98
CA ASP A 424 -16.46 -12.65 27.24
C ASP A 424 -17.64 -12.23 28.14
N LEU A 425 -17.93 -13.02 29.18
CA LEU A 425 -18.97 -12.76 30.17
C LEU A 425 -18.78 -11.42 30.91
N SER A 426 -17.54 -10.90 30.93
CA SER A 426 -17.25 -9.57 31.47
C SER A 426 -17.59 -8.41 30.52
N GLY A 427 -18.15 -8.71 29.34
CA GLY A 427 -18.49 -7.72 28.31
C GLY A 427 -17.31 -7.19 27.50
N ARG A 428 -16.09 -7.73 27.68
CA ARG A 428 -14.88 -7.34 26.94
C ARG A 428 -14.72 -8.21 25.69
N PHE A 429 -14.30 -7.59 24.59
CA PHE A 429 -14.01 -8.32 23.36
C PHE A 429 -12.61 -8.96 23.44
N LYS A 430 -12.56 -10.28 23.25
CA LYS A 430 -11.31 -11.03 23.13
C LYS A 430 -11.04 -11.27 21.64
N PRO A 431 -10.01 -10.65 21.05
CA PRO A 431 -9.72 -10.80 19.64
C PRO A 431 -9.27 -12.23 19.33
N GLY A 432 -9.69 -12.73 18.17
CA GLY A 432 -9.15 -13.95 17.59
C GLY A 432 -7.83 -13.69 16.84
N PRO A 433 -7.10 -14.75 16.47
CA PRO A 433 -5.79 -14.65 15.83
C PRO A 433 -5.83 -13.84 14.53
N LEU A 434 -6.92 -13.95 13.76
CA LEU A 434 -7.07 -13.16 12.54
C LEU A 434 -7.26 -11.67 12.85
N THR A 435 -8.07 -11.34 13.85
CA THR A 435 -8.36 -9.94 14.22
C THR A 435 -7.11 -9.19 14.65
N GLU A 436 -6.20 -9.85 15.38
CA GLU A 436 -4.92 -9.25 15.77
C GLU A 436 -4.09 -8.88 14.53
N VAL A 437 -3.98 -9.79 13.57
CA VAL A 437 -3.25 -9.54 12.31
C VAL A 437 -3.89 -8.41 11.50
N LEU A 438 -5.23 -8.37 11.40
CA LEU A 438 -5.93 -7.31 10.67
C LEU A 438 -5.73 -5.94 11.31
N VAL A 439 -5.69 -5.85 12.65
CA VAL A 439 -5.40 -4.60 13.37
C VAL A 439 -3.99 -4.11 13.08
N GLU A 440 -3.01 -5.02 13.07
CA GLU A 440 -1.62 -4.69 12.72
C GLU A 440 -1.47 -4.27 11.26
N ALA A 441 -2.11 -4.98 10.33
CA ALA A 441 -2.08 -4.68 8.90
C ALA A 441 -2.76 -3.35 8.55
N ARG A 442 -3.75 -2.91 9.34
CA ARG A 442 -4.47 -1.64 9.15
C ARG A 442 -3.62 -0.40 9.49
N LYS A 443 -2.61 -0.54 10.36
CA LYS A 443 -1.78 0.59 10.82
C LYS A 443 -1.15 1.32 9.62
N PRO A 444 -1.11 2.67 9.59
CA PRO A 444 -0.62 3.39 8.41
C PRO A 444 0.82 3.03 8.00
N GLU A 445 1.71 2.75 8.96
CA GLU A 445 3.07 2.19 8.74
C GLU A 445 3.09 0.86 7.99
N ASN A 446 2.03 0.04 8.12
CA ASN A 446 1.99 -1.33 7.63
C ASN A 446 1.15 -1.51 6.37
N GLN A 447 0.35 -0.51 5.96
CA GLN A 447 -0.53 -0.59 4.79
C GLN A 447 0.20 -0.94 3.50
N HIS A 448 1.49 -0.63 3.41
CA HIS A 448 2.29 -0.91 2.24
C HIS A 448 2.83 -2.35 2.18
N ARG A 449 2.84 -3.06 3.31
CA ARG A 449 3.51 -4.36 3.49
C ARG A 449 2.50 -5.50 3.29
N PRO A 450 2.84 -6.56 2.56
CA PRO A 450 1.94 -7.70 2.37
C PRO A 450 1.85 -8.56 3.65
N TYR A 451 0.64 -8.93 4.05
CA TYR A 451 0.37 -9.86 5.15
C TYR A 451 -0.22 -11.16 4.61
N PHE A 452 0.38 -12.28 4.99
CA PHE A 452 -0.03 -13.63 4.58
C PHE A 452 -0.60 -14.37 5.78
N ILE A 453 -1.85 -14.78 5.67
CA ILE A 453 -2.51 -15.61 6.67
C ILE A 453 -2.73 -16.99 6.07
N CYS A 454 -2.04 -17.98 6.63
CA CYS A 454 -2.13 -19.38 6.22
C CYS A 454 -3.03 -20.13 7.21
N LEU A 455 -4.22 -20.53 6.77
CA LEU A 455 -5.14 -21.40 7.50
C LEU A 455 -4.76 -22.86 7.21
N ASP A 456 -4.11 -23.50 8.18
CA ASP A 456 -3.65 -24.88 8.02
C ASP A 456 -4.78 -25.87 8.26
N GLU A 457 -4.90 -26.87 7.39
CA GLU A 457 -5.93 -27.93 7.44
C GLU A 457 -7.35 -27.35 7.51
N MET A 458 -7.61 -26.37 6.63
CA MET A 458 -8.82 -25.56 6.59
C MET A 458 -10.12 -26.41 6.56
N ASN A 459 -10.05 -27.62 5.99
CA ASN A 459 -11.16 -28.54 5.81
C ASN A 459 -11.49 -29.42 7.04
N LEU A 460 -10.74 -29.32 8.15
CA LEU A 460 -11.07 -30.05 9.38
C LEU A 460 -12.42 -29.63 9.96
N ALA A 461 -12.76 -28.35 9.82
CA ALA A 461 -14.05 -27.79 10.19
C ALA A 461 -14.83 -27.33 8.96
N ARG A 462 -16.14 -27.13 9.10
CA ARG A 462 -16.98 -26.61 8.03
C ARG A 462 -16.66 -25.15 7.76
N VAL A 463 -15.83 -24.91 6.75
CA VAL A 463 -15.35 -23.58 6.33
C VAL A 463 -16.46 -22.56 6.18
N GLU A 464 -17.60 -22.96 5.64
CA GLU A 464 -18.73 -22.06 5.45
C GLU A 464 -19.37 -21.52 6.74
N HIS A 465 -19.11 -22.14 7.90
CA HIS A 465 -19.63 -21.69 9.19
C HIS A 465 -18.66 -20.73 9.88
N TYR A 466 -17.42 -21.14 10.15
CA TYR A 466 -16.47 -20.26 10.83
C TYR A 466 -15.92 -19.13 9.94
N PHE A 467 -15.96 -19.30 8.62
CA PHE A 467 -15.46 -18.32 7.66
C PHE A 467 -16.59 -17.49 7.02
N SER A 468 -17.84 -17.62 7.49
CA SER A 468 -19.03 -17.00 6.87
C SER A 468 -18.88 -15.49 6.70
N ASP A 469 -18.40 -14.82 7.74
CA ASP A 469 -18.37 -13.36 7.83
C ASP A 469 -17.27 -12.79 6.94
N LEU A 470 -16.10 -13.44 6.91
CA LEU A 470 -15.04 -13.13 5.96
C LEU A 470 -15.51 -13.28 4.52
N LEU A 471 -16.18 -14.39 4.19
CA LEU A 471 -16.69 -14.61 2.83
C LEU A 471 -17.69 -13.54 2.42
N SER A 472 -18.48 -13.02 3.37
CA SER A 472 -19.42 -11.93 3.13
C SER A 472 -18.68 -10.60 2.93
N VAL A 473 -17.70 -10.27 3.78
CA VAL A 473 -16.94 -9.02 3.70
C VAL A 473 -16.10 -8.95 2.42
N LEU A 474 -15.51 -10.06 1.98
CA LEU A 474 -14.79 -10.14 0.71
C LEU A 474 -15.68 -9.82 -0.51
N GLU A 475 -17.01 -9.90 -0.41
CA GLU A 475 -17.93 -9.51 -1.48
C GLU A 475 -18.20 -8.02 -1.54
N THR A 476 -17.85 -7.29 -0.49
CA THR A 476 -18.13 -5.85 -0.34
C THR A 476 -16.97 -4.97 -0.79
N GLN A 477 -15.97 -5.56 -1.46
CA GLN A 477 -14.83 -4.84 -2.03
C GLN A 477 -15.30 -3.79 -3.02
N ASP A 478 -14.92 -2.54 -2.77
CA ASP A 478 -15.20 -1.40 -3.64
C ASP A 478 -14.01 -0.45 -3.69
N TRP A 479 -13.89 0.27 -4.80
CA TRP A 479 -12.87 1.28 -5.00
C TRP A 479 -13.26 2.58 -4.28
N GLN A 480 -12.49 2.96 -3.27
CA GLN A 480 -12.66 4.22 -2.56
C GLN A 480 -11.32 4.95 -2.48
N GLU A 481 -11.25 6.16 -3.02
CA GLU A 481 -10.03 7.00 -2.97
C GLU A 481 -8.78 6.29 -3.56
N GLY A 482 -8.96 5.41 -4.55
CA GLY A 482 -7.87 4.65 -5.19
C GLY A 482 -7.36 3.43 -4.40
N LYS A 483 -8.04 3.06 -3.31
CA LYS A 483 -7.77 1.86 -2.49
C LYS A 483 -8.98 0.92 -2.49
N ILE A 484 -8.73 -0.38 -2.29
CA ILE A 484 -9.81 -1.35 -2.08
C ILE A 484 -10.22 -1.29 -0.61
N ARG A 485 -11.50 -0.99 -0.35
CA ARG A 485 -12.08 -1.05 1.00
C ARG A 485 -13.20 -2.08 1.06
N THR A 486 -13.31 -2.74 2.20
CA THR A 486 -14.43 -3.64 2.52
C THR A 486 -15.25 -3.08 3.68
N GLN A 487 -16.45 -3.63 3.89
CA GLN A 487 -17.24 -3.36 5.08
C GLN A 487 -16.53 -3.84 6.36
N GLY A 488 -17.03 -3.35 7.50
CA GLY A 488 -16.58 -3.77 8.82
C GLY A 488 -16.88 -5.24 9.06
N LEU A 489 -15.88 -5.96 9.54
CA LEU A 489 -15.88 -7.40 9.84
C LEU A 489 -16.55 -7.71 11.19
N LEU A 490 -16.45 -6.78 12.15
CA LEU A 490 -17.03 -6.94 13.48
C LEU A 490 -18.31 -6.10 13.60
N SER A 491 -19.36 -6.71 14.14
CA SER A 491 -20.62 -6.01 14.39
C SER A 491 -20.47 -5.04 15.57
N PRO A 492 -21.06 -3.82 15.51
CA PRO A 492 -20.99 -2.85 16.62
C PRO A 492 -21.52 -3.41 17.95
N THR A 493 -22.42 -4.39 17.91
CA THR A 493 -22.98 -5.10 19.07
C THR A 493 -21.99 -6.03 19.78
N MET A 494 -20.84 -6.35 19.17
CA MET A 494 -19.78 -7.12 19.83
C MET A 494 -18.82 -6.23 20.62
N LEU A 495 -18.84 -4.91 20.37
CA LEU A 495 -17.89 -3.93 20.90
C LEU A 495 -18.64 -2.96 21.83
N ASP A 496 -18.92 -3.37 23.06
CA ASP A 496 -19.68 -2.54 24.02
C ASP A 496 -18.83 -1.48 24.72
N THR A 497 -17.53 -1.74 24.89
CA THR A 497 -16.64 -0.82 25.60
C THR A 497 -16.06 0.21 24.64
N LEU A 498 -15.87 1.45 25.13
CA LEU A 498 -15.27 2.54 24.35
C LEU A 498 -13.83 2.20 23.89
N GLU A 499 -13.10 1.42 24.67
CA GLU A 499 -11.75 0.94 24.32
C GLU A 499 -11.78 -0.06 23.15
N ASP A 500 -12.70 -1.05 23.19
CA ASP A 500 -12.85 -2.03 22.12
C ASP A 500 -13.37 -1.38 20.83
N GLN A 501 -14.25 -0.39 20.93
CA GLN A 501 -14.71 0.41 19.78
C GLN A 501 -13.58 1.25 19.18
N ALA A 502 -12.71 1.85 19.99
CA ALA A 502 -11.57 2.62 19.49
C ALA A 502 -10.55 1.73 18.77
N LYS A 503 -10.32 0.50 19.26
CA LYS A 503 -9.31 -0.40 18.70
C LYS A 503 -9.83 -1.24 17.54
N TYR A 504 -10.98 -1.88 17.68
CA TYR A 504 -11.55 -2.84 16.72
C TYR A 504 -12.74 -2.30 15.94
N GLY A 505 -13.20 -1.08 16.25
CA GLY A 505 -14.26 -0.43 15.49
C GLY A 505 -13.90 -0.26 14.02
N ASN A 506 -14.88 -0.52 13.15
CA ASN A 506 -14.75 -0.46 11.69
C ASN A 506 -13.57 -1.26 11.13
N LEU A 507 -13.16 -2.34 11.80
CA LEU A 507 -12.12 -3.23 11.30
C LEU A 507 -12.60 -3.88 10.00
N SER A 508 -11.98 -3.53 8.88
CA SER A 508 -12.23 -4.12 7.56
C SER A 508 -11.10 -5.09 7.20
N ILE A 509 -11.22 -5.79 6.07
CA ILE A 509 -10.10 -6.56 5.48
C ILE A 509 -9.27 -5.58 4.64
N PRO A 510 -8.04 -5.25 5.04
CA PRO A 510 -7.15 -4.37 4.28
C PRO A 510 -6.75 -4.97 2.93
N GLU A 511 -6.45 -4.13 1.94
CA GLU A 511 -6.04 -4.56 0.59
C GLU A 511 -4.66 -5.22 0.54
N ASN A 512 -3.88 -5.13 1.62
CA ASN A 512 -2.57 -5.75 1.80
C ASN A 512 -2.61 -7.11 2.51
N VAL A 513 -3.81 -7.69 2.72
CA VAL A 513 -3.98 -8.99 3.37
C VAL A 513 -4.35 -10.08 2.36
N PHE A 514 -3.61 -11.19 2.40
CA PHE A 514 -3.78 -12.37 1.56
C PHE A 514 -4.07 -13.60 2.42
N LEU A 515 -5.16 -14.30 2.09
CA LEU A 515 -5.67 -15.47 2.79
C LEU A 515 -5.34 -16.73 1.98
N ILE A 516 -4.68 -17.70 2.61
CA ILE A 516 -4.34 -18.97 1.99
C ILE A 516 -4.82 -20.10 2.88
N GLY A 517 -5.65 -21.01 2.37
CA GLY A 517 -6.07 -22.22 3.08
C GLY A 517 -5.34 -23.44 2.55
N THR A 518 -4.78 -24.29 3.41
CA THR A 518 -4.25 -25.60 3.02
C THR A 518 -5.30 -26.68 3.29
N VAL A 519 -5.38 -27.68 2.41
CA VAL A 519 -6.35 -28.76 2.45
C VAL A 519 -5.63 -30.08 2.22
N ASN A 520 -5.85 -31.04 3.13
CA ASN A 520 -5.38 -32.41 2.97
C ASN A 520 -6.47 -33.24 2.29
N MET A 521 -6.16 -33.81 1.12
CA MET A 521 -7.11 -34.59 0.29
C MET A 521 -7.36 -36.00 0.83
N ASP A 522 -6.35 -36.62 1.45
CA ASP A 522 -6.36 -38.04 1.85
C ASP A 522 -7.32 -38.35 3.02
N GLU A 523 -7.63 -37.34 3.84
CA GLU A 523 -8.44 -37.46 5.05
C GLU A 523 -9.74 -36.65 4.98
N THR A 524 -10.09 -36.06 3.83
CA THR A 524 -11.14 -35.03 3.71
C THR A 524 -12.46 -35.37 4.44
N THR A 525 -12.73 -34.65 5.54
CA THR A 525 -13.91 -34.82 6.39
C THR A 525 -15.14 -34.05 5.88
N HIS A 526 -14.95 -32.86 5.30
CA HIS A 526 -16.05 -32.01 4.79
C HIS A 526 -15.76 -31.44 3.39
N PRO A 527 -16.65 -31.66 2.41
CA PRO A 527 -16.52 -31.07 1.08
C PRO A 527 -16.78 -29.55 1.14
N PHE A 528 -16.09 -28.79 0.28
CA PHE A 528 -16.30 -27.36 0.14
C PHE A 528 -17.62 -27.05 -0.57
N SER A 529 -18.40 -26.10 -0.04
CA SER A 529 -19.56 -25.59 -0.76
C SER A 529 -19.17 -24.65 -1.90
N LYS A 530 -20.08 -24.53 -2.87
CA LYS A 530 -19.96 -23.60 -4.00
C LYS A 530 -19.73 -22.15 -3.54
N LYS A 531 -20.25 -21.77 -2.37
CA LYS A 531 -20.05 -20.44 -1.77
C LYS A 531 -18.56 -20.17 -1.52
N VAL A 532 -17.82 -21.14 -0.98
CA VAL A 532 -16.38 -21.00 -0.74
C VAL A 532 -15.61 -20.99 -2.06
N LEU A 533 -15.90 -21.95 -2.95
CA LEU A 533 -15.20 -22.11 -4.23
C LEU A 533 -15.36 -20.91 -5.19
N ASP A 534 -16.49 -20.20 -5.11
CA ASP A 534 -16.70 -18.99 -5.92
C ASP A 534 -15.79 -17.84 -5.50
N ARG A 535 -15.35 -17.84 -4.23
CA ARG A 535 -14.57 -16.77 -3.61
C ARG A 535 -13.07 -17.08 -3.56
N ALA A 536 -12.66 -18.34 -3.75
CA ALA A 536 -11.26 -18.77 -3.68
C ALA A 536 -10.74 -19.36 -5.00
N ASN A 537 -9.46 -19.20 -5.32
CA ASN A 537 -8.79 -20.02 -6.34
C ASN A 537 -8.30 -21.32 -5.71
N THR A 538 -8.53 -22.48 -6.33
CA THR A 538 -8.12 -23.78 -5.76
C THR A 538 -6.98 -24.38 -6.56
N LEU A 539 -5.76 -24.41 -6.03
CA LEU A 539 -4.62 -25.06 -6.67
C LEU A 539 -4.42 -26.47 -6.12
N GLU A 540 -4.24 -27.43 -7.01
CA GLU A 540 -3.94 -28.81 -6.67
C GLU A 540 -2.43 -29.08 -6.58
N PHE A 541 -1.99 -29.65 -5.47
CA PHE A 541 -0.62 -29.97 -5.11
C PHE A 541 -0.42 -31.49 -5.00
N ASN A 542 -0.29 -32.15 -6.15
CA ASN A 542 -0.13 -33.61 -6.23
C ASN A 542 1.27 -34.04 -6.71
N TYR A 543 2.21 -33.12 -6.79
CA TYR A 543 3.57 -33.43 -7.22
C TYR A 543 4.42 -33.83 -6.01
N ILE A 544 4.86 -35.08 -5.98
CA ILE A 544 5.84 -35.59 -5.02
C ILE A 544 7.02 -36.08 -5.85
N ASN A 545 8.11 -35.34 -5.86
CA ASN A 545 9.36 -35.83 -6.40
C ASN A 545 10.33 -36.12 -5.26
N LEU A 546 10.40 -37.40 -4.89
CA LEU A 546 11.27 -37.89 -3.83
C LEU A 546 12.74 -37.99 -4.27
N GLN A 547 13.03 -37.88 -5.58
CA GLN A 547 14.37 -37.98 -6.15
C GLN A 547 15.01 -36.60 -6.34
N GLN A 548 14.76 -35.68 -5.41
CA GLN A 548 15.36 -34.35 -5.42
C GLN A 548 16.30 -34.23 -4.23
N TYR A 549 17.58 -34.05 -4.55
CA TYR A 549 18.62 -33.75 -3.57
C TYR A 549 18.87 -32.25 -3.60
N PRO A 550 19.20 -31.61 -2.46
CA PRO A 550 19.71 -30.25 -2.47
C PRO A 550 21.04 -30.23 -3.24
N GLU A 551 20.99 -29.87 -4.52
CA GLU A 551 22.17 -29.57 -5.29
C GLU A 551 22.72 -28.24 -4.76
N PHE A 552 23.75 -28.33 -3.90
CA PHE A 552 24.59 -27.19 -3.54
C PHE A 552 25.45 -26.81 -4.74
N ASN A 553 24.83 -26.27 -5.80
CA ASN A 553 25.59 -25.54 -6.80
C ASN A 553 26.12 -24.28 -6.12
N GLU A 554 27.43 -24.03 -6.23
CA GLU A 554 28.04 -22.78 -5.78
C GLU A 554 27.19 -21.61 -6.32
N PRO A 555 26.90 -20.58 -5.50
CA PRO A 555 26.09 -19.47 -5.94
C PRO A 555 26.83 -18.79 -7.10
N GLU A 556 26.43 -19.06 -8.33
CA GLU A 556 26.79 -18.25 -9.49
C GLU A 556 26.25 -16.85 -9.21
N ASN A 557 27.11 -15.98 -8.67
CA ASN A 557 26.99 -14.53 -8.52
C ASN A 557 25.63 -13.92 -8.92
N LEU A 558 24.57 -14.27 -8.20
CA LEU A 558 23.39 -13.45 -8.09
C LEU A 558 23.77 -12.47 -7.01
N SER A 559 24.20 -11.28 -7.42
CA SER A 559 24.25 -10.11 -6.55
C SER A 559 23.07 -10.19 -5.58
N GLU A 560 23.35 -10.13 -4.28
CA GLU A 560 22.34 -9.86 -3.24
C GLU A 560 21.62 -8.56 -3.63
N SER A 561 20.66 -8.64 -4.53
CA SER A 561 19.81 -7.52 -4.89
C SER A 561 18.77 -7.47 -3.79
N ASN A 562 18.96 -6.51 -2.88
CA ASN A 562 18.00 -6.09 -1.85
C ASN A 562 16.62 -5.65 -2.43
N ASP A 563 16.36 -5.84 -3.73
CA ASP A 563 15.15 -5.41 -4.44
C ASP A 563 13.88 -6.19 -4.05
N LEU A 564 13.99 -7.47 -3.66
CA LEU A 564 12.82 -8.26 -3.26
C LEU A 564 12.18 -7.76 -1.94
N SER A 565 12.99 -7.24 -1.02
CA SER A 565 12.51 -6.67 0.25
C SER A 565 11.79 -5.32 0.10
N GLU A 566 11.87 -4.70 -1.08
CA GLU A 566 11.16 -3.45 -1.40
C GLU A 566 9.79 -3.71 -2.07
N LEU A 567 9.44 -4.98 -2.37
CA LEU A 567 8.15 -5.32 -2.94
C LEU A 567 7.02 -5.07 -1.94
N ASN A 568 6.11 -4.19 -2.35
CA ASN A 568 4.93 -3.82 -1.57
C ASN A 568 3.70 -4.64 -1.95
N HIS A 569 2.61 -4.50 -1.18
CA HIS A 569 1.36 -5.23 -1.40
C HIS A 569 0.75 -5.06 -2.80
N LEU A 570 1.08 -3.99 -3.55
CA LEU A 570 0.57 -3.78 -4.91
C LEU A 570 1.09 -4.81 -5.92
N PHE A 571 2.20 -5.49 -5.60
CA PHE A 571 2.67 -6.63 -6.39
C PHE A 571 1.61 -7.73 -6.50
N LEU A 572 0.87 -7.96 -5.41
CA LEU A 572 -0.14 -9.01 -5.27
C LEU A 572 -1.58 -8.47 -5.29
N ARG A 573 -1.79 -7.16 -5.15
CA ARG A 573 -3.12 -6.56 -5.21
C ARG A 573 -3.72 -6.74 -6.62
N SER A 574 -5.03 -7.01 -6.68
CA SER A 574 -5.78 -6.98 -7.93
C SER A 574 -5.92 -5.54 -8.45
N ASP A 575 -5.75 -5.37 -9.76
CA ASP A 575 -6.00 -4.11 -10.48
C ASP A 575 -7.48 -3.98 -10.90
N TYR A 576 -8.25 -5.07 -10.84
CA TYR A 576 -9.65 -5.12 -11.27
C TYR A 576 -10.55 -5.75 -10.20
N LEU A 577 -11.74 -5.17 -9.97
CA LEU A 577 -12.75 -5.74 -9.08
C LEU A 577 -13.94 -6.30 -9.87
N GLN A 578 -14.34 -5.61 -10.94
CA GLN A 578 -15.46 -6.00 -11.80
C GLN A 578 -15.04 -6.07 -13.27
N LEU A 579 -15.75 -6.91 -14.05
CA LEU A 579 -15.43 -7.08 -15.47
C LEU A 579 -15.45 -5.74 -16.25
N ILE A 580 -16.30 -4.80 -15.84
CA ILE A 580 -16.42 -3.48 -16.46
C ILE A 580 -15.11 -2.68 -16.38
N ASP A 581 -14.32 -2.86 -15.31
CA ASP A 581 -13.04 -2.18 -15.09
C ASP A 581 -11.99 -2.60 -16.13
N ALA A 582 -12.10 -3.83 -16.64
CA ALA A 582 -11.15 -4.41 -17.59
C ALA A 582 -11.69 -4.50 -19.03
N TYR A 583 -12.97 -4.22 -19.22
CA TYR A 583 -13.68 -4.53 -20.47
C TYR A 583 -13.16 -3.72 -21.66
N ASP A 584 -12.93 -2.42 -21.49
CA ASP A 584 -12.53 -1.54 -22.58
C ASP A 584 -11.10 -1.80 -23.07
N ALA A 585 -10.19 -2.15 -22.17
CA ALA A 585 -8.80 -2.44 -22.52
C ALA A 585 -8.62 -3.83 -23.16
N ASN A 586 -9.37 -4.85 -22.72
CA ASN A 586 -9.11 -6.26 -23.06
C ASN A 586 -10.31 -6.97 -23.73
N LYS A 587 -11.19 -6.21 -24.40
CA LYS A 587 -12.47 -6.69 -24.96
C LYS A 587 -12.37 -8.00 -25.74
N LYS A 588 -11.38 -8.14 -26.63
CA LYS A 588 -11.21 -9.33 -27.48
C LYS A 588 -10.93 -10.60 -26.66
N LEU A 589 -10.01 -10.53 -25.70
CA LEU A 589 -9.67 -11.65 -24.82
C LEU A 589 -10.86 -12.04 -23.95
N ILE A 590 -11.56 -11.05 -23.38
CA ILE A 590 -12.72 -11.29 -22.50
C ILE A 590 -13.84 -12.00 -23.25
N ILE A 591 -14.19 -11.54 -24.46
CA ILE A 591 -15.25 -12.16 -25.27
C ILE A 591 -14.85 -13.61 -25.59
N ARG A 592 -13.63 -13.83 -26.08
CA ARG A 592 -13.14 -15.17 -26.46
C ARG A 592 -13.11 -16.14 -25.27
N THR A 593 -12.67 -15.68 -24.11
CA THR A 593 -12.65 -16.47 -22.86
C THR A 593 -14.07 -16.77 -22.39
N THR A 594 -14.96 -15.78 -22.42
CA THR A 594 -16.36 -15.94 -22.02
C THR A 594 -17.10 -16.91 -22.94
N GLU A 595 -16.90 -16.85 -24.25
CA GLU A 595 -17.50 -17.81 -25.20
C GLU A 595 -17.07 -19.26 -24.92
N ARG A 596 -15.80 -19.48 -24.56
CA ARG A 596 -15.30 -20.81 -24.14
C ARG A 596 -16.00 -21.25 -22.85
N LEU A 597 -16.12 -20.35 -21.87
CA LEU A 597 -16.81 -20.64 -20.61
C LEU A 597 -18.30 -20.93 -20.80
N VAL A 598 -19.00 -20.23 -21.70
CA VAL A 598 -20.43 -20.49 -21.99
C VAL A 598 -20.63 -21.91 -22.51
N LYS A 599 -19.75 -22.39 -23.40
CA LYS A 599 -19.79 -23.78 -23.90
C LYS A 599 -19.62 -24.80 -22.77
N ILE A 600 -18.69 -24.54 -21.85
CA ILE A 600 -18.45 -25.40 -20.68
C ILE A 600 -19.64 -25.33 -19.71
N ASN A 601 -20.19 -24.13 -19.49
CA ASN A 601 -21.29 -23.91 -18.57
C ASN A 601 -22.55 -24.68 -19.00
N ALA A 602 -22.84 -24.72 -20.30
CA ALA A 602 -23.95 -25.51 -20.85
C ALA A 602 -23.80 -27.01 -20.53
N LEU A 603 -22.56 -27.53 -20.44
CA LEU A 603 -22.32 -28.92 -20.00
C LEU A 603 -22.52 -29.09 -18.49
N LEU A 604 -22.12 -28.09 -17.69
CA LEU A 604 -22.23 -28.15 -16.23
C LEU A 604 -23.66 -27.97 -15.71
N GLU A 605 -24.57 -27.41 -16.51
CA GLU A 605 -25.98 -27.25 -16.15
C GLU A 605 -26.66 -28.59 -15.85
N ASP A 606 -26.33 -29.65 -16.58
CA ASP A 606 -26.86 -31.02 -16.40
C ASP A 606 -26.62 -31.59 -15.00
N ILE A 607 -25.59 -31.12 -14.30
CA ILE A 607 -25.23 -31.54 -12.93
C ILE A 607 -25.44 -30.42 -11.90
N HIS A 608 -26.15 -29.35 -12.29
CA HIS A 608 -26.35 -28.14 -11.49
C HIS A 608 -25.03 -27.51 -10.98
N ALA A 609 -23.92 -27.71 -11.69
CA ALA A 609 -22.60 -27.15 -11.35
C ALA A 609 -22.29 -25.86 -12.14
N HIS A 610 -23.32 -25.21 -12.68
CA HIS A 610 -23.22 -23.97 -13.47
C HIS A 610 -22.50 -22.85 -12.72
N VAL A 611 -21.75 -22.08 -13.47
CA VAL A 611 -20.80 -21.07 -13.04
C VAL A 611 -21.46 -19.70 -13.05
N GLY A 612 -21.32 -18.94 -11.95
CA GLY A 612 -21.84 -17.58 -11.85
C GLY A 612 -20.86 -16.53 -12.39
N PHE A 613 -21.32 -15.27 -12.43
CA PHE A 613 -20.53 -14.13 -12.91
C PHE A 613 -19.18 -13.97 -12.18
N ARG A 614 -19.13 -14.27 -10.87
CA ARG A 614 -17.90 -14.14 -10.04
C ARG A 614 -16.75 -15.02 -10.50
N VAL A 615 -17.06 -16.22 -10.99
CA VAL A 615 -16.06 -17.15 -11.46
C VAL A 615 -15.65 -16.78 -12.89
N ARG A 616 -16.59 -16.36 -13.74
CA ARG A 616 -16.27 -15.78 -15.05
C ARG A 616 -15.28 -14.63 -14.92
N ASP A 617 -15.57 -13.68 -14.03
CA ASP A 617 -14.75 -12.47 -13.84
C ASP A 617 -13.35 -12.85 -13.34
N ALA A 618 -13.26 -13.79 -12.40
CA ALA A 618 -11.97 -14.32 -11.92
C ALA A 618 -11.14 -14.95 -13.04
N ILE A 619 -11.75 -15.80 -13.87
CA ILE A 619 -11.06 -16.44 -15.00
C ILE A 619 -10.60 -15.37 -16.00
N CYS A 620 -11.45 -14.38 -16.31
CA CYS A 620 -11.07 -13.27 -17.18
C CYS A 620 -9.89 -12.47 -16.64
N PHE A 621 -9.91 -12.09 -15.35
CA PHE A 621 -8.80 -11.35 -14.72
C PHE A 621 -7.49 -12.15 -14.74
N TYR A 622 -7.55 -13.44 -14.41
CA TYR A 622 -6.39 -14.32 -14.50
C TYR A 622 -5.79 -14.34 -15.91
N MET A 623 -6.64 -14.49 -16.93
CA MET A 623 -6.21 -14.50 -18.33
C MET A 623 -5.61 -13.15 -18.76
N ILE A 624 -6.16 -12.03 -18.29
CA ILE A 624 -5.64 -10.68 -18.56
C ILE A 624 -4.26 -10.49 -17.93
N TYR A 625 -4.08 -10.87 -16.66
CA TYR A 625 -2.78 -10.78 -16.01
C TYR A 625 -1.74 -11.67 -16.70
N ASN A 626 -2.13 -12.86 -17.14
CA ASN A 626 -1.25 -13.72 -17.91
C ASN A 626 -0.85 -13.10 -19.26
N GLU A 627 -1.79 -12.49 -20.01
CA GLU A 627 -1.48 -11.81 -21.27
C GLU A 627 -0.58 -10.58 -21.06
N ARG A 628 -0.81 -9.84 -19.98
CA ARG A 628 -0.04 -8.64 -19.61
C ARG A 628 1.41 -8.97 -19.24
N TYR A 629 1.61 -10.03 -18.46
CA TYR A 629 2.93 -10.42 -17.94
C TYR A 629 3.63 -11.50 -18.77
N LYS A 630 2.91 -12.13 -19.71
CA LYS A 630 3.40 -13.21 -20.60
C LYS A 630 4.06 -14.36 -19.85
N LEU A 631 3.44 -14.81 -18.75
CA LEU A 631 4.00 -15.87 -17.90
C LEU A 631 3.81 -17.27 -18.50
N MET A 632 2.67 -17.51 -19.15
CA MET A 632 2.31 -18.79 -19.78
C MET A 632 1.58 -18.56 -21.10
N SER A 633 1.45 -19.60 -21.93
CA SER A 633 0.60 -19.52 -23.12
C SER A 633 -0.89 -19.37 -22.75
N GLU A 634 -1.70 -18.82 -23.67
CA GLU A 634 -3.16 -18.65 -23.47
C GLU A 634 -3.85 -19.99 -23.16
N GLU A 635 -3.43 -21.08 -23.83
CA GLU A 635 -4.06 -22.40 -23.64
C GLU A 635 -3.64 -23.06 -22.31
N GLU A 636 -2.39 -22.88 -21.88
CA GLU A 636 -1.92 -23.36 -20.56
C GLU A 636 -2.58 -22.60 -19.41
N ALA A 637 -2.67 -21.27 -19.52
CA ALA A 637 -3.35 -20.44 -18.54
C ALA A 637 -4.84 -20.82 -18.42
N PHE A 638 -5.49 -21.09 -19.55
CA PHE A 638 -6.87 -21.55 -19.55
C PHE A 638 -7.01 -22.97 -18.96
N ASP A 639 -6.09 -23.89 -19.25
CA ASP A 639 -6.05 -25.23 -18.64
C ASP A 639 -5.98 -25.14 -17.11
N TRP A 640 -5.08 -24.30 -16.58
CA TRP A 640 -4.99 -24.03 -15.15
C TRP A 640 -6.30 -23.48 -14.58
N GLN A 641 -7.00 -22.59 -15.28
CA GLN A 641 -8.29 -22.07 -14.81
C GLN A 641 -9.40 -23.12 -14.84
N LEU A 642 -9.42 -24.02 -15.81
CA LEU A 642 -10.34 -25.16 -15.81
C LEU A 642 -10.11 -26.02 -14.56
N LEU A 643 -8.85 -26.38 -14.29
CA LEU A 643 -8.46 -27.16 -13.12
C LEU A 643 -8.83 -26.47 -11.80
N GLN A 644 -8.62 -25.15 -11.69
CA GLN A 644 -8.77 -24.43 -10.42
C GLN A 644 -10.21 -23.95 -10.13
N LYS A 645 -11.02 -23.73 -11.16
CA LYS A 645 -12.36 -23.14 -11.00
C LYS A 645 -13.51 -24.03 -11.43
N ILE A 646 -13.31 -24.89 -12.42
CA ILE A 646 -14.40 -25.67 -13.01
C ILE A 646 -14.43 -27.07 -12.39
N LEU A 647 -13.29 -27.78 -12.45
CA LEU A 647 -13.18 -29.15 -11.99
C LEU A 647 -13.51 -29.35 -10.49
N PRO A 648 -13.16 -28.44 -9.55
CA PRO A 648 -13.46 -28.61 -8.12
C PRO A 648 -14.94 -28.65 -7.77
N ARG A 649 -15.81 -28.24 -8.72
CA ARG A 649 -17.26 -28.21 -8.58
C ARG A 649 -17.92 -29.53 -9.01
N ILE A 650 -17.17 -30.41 -9.67
CA ILE A 650 -17.68 -31.67 -10.19
C ILE A 650 -17.52 -32.76 -9.12
N GLN A 651 -18.64 -33.25 -8.62
CA GLN A 651 -18.69 -34.37 -7.68
C GLN A 651 -20.01 -35.12 -7.83
N GLY A 652 -19.99 -36.43 -7.58
CA GLY A 652 -21.19 -37.28 -7.58
C GLY A 652 -20.98 -38.67 -8.16
N SER A 653 -22.05 -39.45 -8.15
CA SER A 653 -22.11 -40.85 -8.64
C SER A 653 -23.05 -41.03 -9.83
N HIS A 654 -23.68 -39.95 -10.31
CA HIS A 654 -24.73 -40.02 -11.32
C HIS A 654 -24.15 -40.21 -12.74
N SER A 655 -24.89 -40.90 -13.62
CA SER A 655 -24.53 -41.05 -15.05
C SER A 655 -24.40 -39.71 -15.78
N SER A 656 -25.12 -38.67 -15.34
CA SER A 656 -24.95 -37.30 -15.84
C SER A 656 -23.53 -36.76 -15.60
N VAL A 657 -22.91 -37.08 -14.46
CA VAL A 657 -21.51 -36.69 -14.15
C VAL A 657 -20.56 -37.36 -15.14
N ARG A 658 -20.76 -38.64 -15.47
CA ARG A 658 -19.96 -39.36 -16.48
C ARG A 658 -20.04 -38.65 -17.84
N ARG A 659 -21.24 -38.29 -18.29
CA ARG A 659 -21.44 -37.57 -19.56
C ARG A 659 -20.70 -36.23 -19.56
N VAL A 660 -20.78 -35.47 -18.47
CA VAL A 660 -20.08 -34.18 -18.33
C VAL A 660 -18.57 -34.38 -18.39
N LEU A 661 -18.02 -35.34 -17.65
CA LEU A 661 -16.59 -35.65 -17.68
C LEU A 661 -16.10 -36.07 -19.07
N LEU A 662 -16.87 -36.89 -19.80
CA LEU A 662 -16.55 -37.30 -21.18
C LEU A 662 -16.59 -36.11 -22.17
N ASN A 663 -17.51 -35.18 -22.00
CA ASN A 663 -17.55 -33.98 -22.84
C ASN A 663 -16.41 -33.01 -22.52
N LEU A 664 -16.05 -32.87 -21.24
CA LEU A 664 -14.92 -32.04 -20.81
C LEU A 664 -13.59 -32.62 -21.28
N ILE A 665 -13.38 -33.94 -21.18
CA ILE A 665 -12.13 -34.57 -21.63
C ILE A 665 -11.99 -34.47 -23.16
N LYS A 666 -13.10 -34.56 -23.92
CA LYS A 666 -13.12 -34.29 -25.36
C LYS A 666 -12.66 -32.85 -25.67
N GLY A 667 -13.15 -31.89 -24.91
CA GLY A 667 -12.74 -30.49 -25.02
C GLY A 667 -11.27 -30.26 -24.65
N ALA A 668 -10.78 -30.96 -23.62
CA ALA A 668 -9.40 -30.87 -23.14
C ALA A 668 -8.38 -31.56 -24.06
N LEU A 669 -8.75 -32.66 -24.71
CA LEU A 669 -7.90 -33.35 -25.69
C LEU A 669 -7.81 -32.57 -27.01
N GLY A 670 -8.91 -31.93 -27.43
CA GLY A 670 -8.98 -31.19 -28.69
C GLY A 670 -8.87 -32.10 -29.94
N ASN A 671 -9.12 -31.51 -31.11
CA ASN A 671 -9.20 -32.24 -32.39
C ASN A 671 -7.83 -32.76 -32.89
N GLY A 672 -6.71 -32.36 -32.27
CA GLY A 672 -5.34 -32.72 -32.67
C GLY A 672 -4.74 -33.92 -31.93
N SER A 673 -5.44 -34.50 -30.96
CA SER A 673 -4.93 -35.58 -30.09
C SER A 673 -4.90 -36.97 -30.75
N GLY A 674 -5.50 -37.13 -31.93
CA GLY A 674 -5.65 -38.42 -32.60
C GLY A 674 -6.63 -39.39 -31.90
N VAL A 675 -7.38 -38.92 -30.89
CA VAL A 675 -8.35 -39.73 -30.12
C VAL A 675 -9.78 -39.39 -30.55
N THR A 676 -10.48 -40.34 -31.16
CA THR A 676 -11.93 -40.24 -31.42
C THR A 676 -12.71 -40.54 -30.15
N VAL A 677 -13.21 -39.48 -29.50
CA VAL A 677 -14.09 -39.61 -28.33
C VAL A 677 -15.53 -39.82 -28.81
N ASN A 678 -15.94 -41.09 -28.95
CA ASN A 678 -17.35 -41.47 -29.16
C ASN A 678 -18.06 -41.57 -27.80
N ILE A 679 -18.93 -40.60 -27.51
CA ILE A 679 -19.60 -40.48 -26.20
C ILE A 679 -20.51 -41.69 -25.93
N GLN A 680 -21.11 -42.31 -26.96
CA GLN A 680 -22.03 -43.44 -26.76
C GLN A 680 -21.28 -44.72 -26.34
N GLU A 681 -20.13 -45.01 -26.96
CA GLU A 681 -19.28 -46.16 -26.60
C GLU A 681 -18.60 -45.97 -25.24
N LEU A 682 -18.10 -44.76 -24.97
CA LEU A 682 -17.39 -44.45 -23.73
C LEU A 682 -18.31 -44.28 -22.52
N MET A 683 -19.63 -44.19 -22.74
CA MET A 683 -20.61 -44.29 -21.65
C MET A 683 -20.74 -45.71 -21.12
N GLU A 684 -20.42 -46.73 -21.92
CA GLU A 684 -20.38 -48.13 -21.49
C GLU A 684 -19.01 -48.44 -20.84
N ASP A 685 -17.91 -48.12 -21.52
CA ASP A 685 -16.54 -48.34 -21.04
C ASP A 685 -15.59 -47.18 -21.40
N ALA A 686 -15.13 -46.42 -20.38
CA ALA A 686 -14.15 -45.35 -20.55
C ALA A 686 -12.71 -45.80 -20.25
N SER A 687 -12.47 -47.08 -19.95
CA SER A 687 -11.13 -47.68 -19.77
C SER A 687 -10.10 -47.26 -20.82
N PRO A 688 -10.45 -47.17 -22.13
CA PRO A 688 -9.50 -46.78 -23.16
C PRO A 688 -8.98 -45.34 -23.01
N LEU A 689 -9.70 -44.45 -22.31
CA LEU A 689 -9.30 -43.07 -22.09
C LEU A 689 -8.33 -42.93 -20.92
N TYR A 690 -8.60 -43.52 -19.75
CA TYR A 690 -7.71 -43.34 -18.60
C TYR A 690 -6.54 -44.34 -18.56
N SER A 691 -6.65 -45.51 -19.21
CA SER A 691 -5.55 -46.48 -19.24
C SER A 691 -4.28 -45.94 -19.89
N ARG A 692 -4.41 -44.94 -20.78
CA ARG A 692 -3.29 -44.27 -21.45
C ARG A 692 -2.50 -43.29 -20.56
N TRP A 693 -3.04 -42.98 -19.37
CA TRP A 693 -2.40 -42.13 -18.36
C TRP A 693 -1.81 -42.96 -17.21
N ASN A 694 -1.82 -44.29 -17.32
CA ASN A 694 -1.16 -45.18 -16.35
C ASN A 694 0.37 -45.11 -16.47
N ALA A 695 1.06 -45.41 -15.37
CA ALA A 695 2.52 -45.40 -15.29
C ALA A 695 3.15 -46.27 -16.39
N GLY A 696 4.02 -45.67 -17.22
CA GLY A 696 4.75 -46.36 -18.29
C GLY A 696 4.26 -46.08 -19.72
N GLN A 697 3.22 -45.28 -19.93
CA GLN A 697 2.78 -44.83 -21.26
C GLN A 697 3.01 -43.32 -21.46
N THR A 698 3.31 -42.90 -22.69
CA THR A 698 3.43 -41.48 -23.04
C THR A 698 2.04 -40.83 -22.99
N PRO A 699 1.83 -39.79 -22.18
CA PRO A 699 0.56 -39.09 -22.16
C PRO A 699 0.29 -38.50 -23.56
N PRO A 700 -0.93 -38.61 -24.09
CA PRO A 700 -1.22 -38.12 -25.42
C PRO A 700 -1.13 -36.59 -25.46
N MET A 701 -0.77 -36.05 -26.63
CA MET A 701 -0.78 -34.62 -26.87
C MET A 701 -2.21 -34.08 -26.70
N ALA A 702 -2.44 -33.39 -25.58
CA ALA A 702 -3.71 -32.80 -25.23
C ALA A 702 -3.62 -31.27 -25.37
N LYS A 703 -4.73 -30.65 -25.76
CA LYS A 703 -4.84 -29.19 -25.77
C LYS A 703 -4.72 -28.60 -24.35
N HIS A 704 -5.24 -29.30 -23.35
CA HIS A 704 -5.21 -28.95 -21.93
C HIS A 704 -4.72 -30.17 -21.12
N PRO A 705 -3.40 -30.37 -20.99
CA PRO A 705 -2.82 -31.59 -20.42
C PRO A 705 -3.14 -31.81 -18.94
N GLN A 706 -3.17 -30.76 -18.11
CA GLN A 706 -3.41 -30.88 -16.67
C GLN A 706 -4.87 -31.26 -16.39
N SER A 707 -5.81 -30.54 -17.01
CA SER A 707 -7.24 -30.87 -16.91
C SER A 707 -7.55 -32.25 -17.48
N ALA A 708 -6.94 -32.64 -18.62
CA ALA A 708 -7.16 -33.96 -19.20
C ALA A 708 -6.72 -35.09 -18.25
N ARG A 709 -5.56 -34.95 -17.61
CA ARG A 709 -5.06 -35.90 -16.62
C ARG A 709 -6.01 -36.03 -15.43
N LYS A 710 -6.48 -34.92 -14.87
CA LYS A 710 -7.39 -34.94 -13.72
C LYS A 710 -8.77 -35.51 -14.10
N LEU A 711 -9.30 -35.16 -15.28
CA LEU A 711 -10.57 -35.71 -15.78
C LEU A 711 -10.47 -37.22 -16.01
N ALA A 712 -9.35 -37.73 -16.55
CA ALA A 712 -9.12 -39.16 -16.70
C ALA A 712 -9.11 -39.88 -15.34
N PHE A 713 -8.45 -39.30 -14.34
CA PHE A 713 -8.47 -39.82 -12.97
C PHE A 713 -9.88 -39.85 -12.37
N MET A 714 -10.64 -38.76 -12.53
CA MET A 714 -12.02 -38.67 -12.04
C MET A 714 -12.95 -39.67 -12.75
N LEU A 715 -12.76 -39.92 -14.05
CA LEU A 715 -13.50 -40.93 -14.80
C LEU A 715 -13.19 -42.35 -14.31
N ARG A 716 -11.91 -42.67 -14.10
CA ARG A 716 -11.49 -43.96 -13.57
C ARG A 716 -12.15 -44.26 -12.22
N ARG A 717 -12.14 -43.31 -11.29
CA ARG A 717 -12.80 -43.49 -9.98
C ARG A 717 -14.32 -43.64 -10.09
N LEU A 718 -14.96 -42.91 -11.02
CA LEU A 718 -16.39 -43.07 -11.22
C LEU A 718 -16.76 -44.49 -11.68
N GLU A 719 -15.88 -45.16 -12.45
CA GLU A 719 -16.06 -46.55 -12.86
C GLU A 719 -15.68 -47.57 -11.78
N GLU A 720 -14.54 -47.37 -11.10
CA GLU A 720 -14.03 -48.30 -10.09
C GLU A 720 -14.80 -48.19 -8.76
N ASP A 721 -15.02 -46.98 -8.25
CA ASP A 721 -15.58 -46.70 -6.93
C ASP A 721 -17.08 -46.31 -6.98
N GLY A 722 -17.64 -46.08 -8.18
CA GLY A 722 -19.02 -45.63 -8.37
C GLY A 722 -19.27 -44.18 -7.93
N PHE A 723 -18.25 -43.46 -7.49
CA PHE A 723 -18.31 -42.06 -7.06
C PHE A 723 -17.04 -41.34 -7.47
N THR A 724 -17.16 -40.06 -7.84
CA THR A 724 -16.00 -39.23 -8.17
C THR A 724 -16.12 -37.85 -7.54
N SER A 725 -14.97 -37.32 -7.14
CA SER A 725 -14.84 -35.96 -6.62
C SER A 725 -13.45 -35.46 -6.94
N TYR A 726 -13.34 -34.16 -7.24
CA TYR A 726 -12.05 -33.51 -7.40
C TYR A 726 -11.17 -33.61 -6.14
N TRP A 727 -11.80 -33.64 -4.97
CA TRP A 727 -11.15 -33.59 -3.66
C TRP A 727 -10.63 -34.93 -3.15
N LEU A 728 -10.83 -36.00 -3.92
CA LEU A 728 -10.31 -37.32 -3.59
C LEU A 728 -9.00 -37.53 -4.36
N SER A 729 -7.92 -37.82 -3.63
CA SER A 729 -6.61 -38.25 -4.15
C SER A 729 -6.53 -39.75 -4.37
#